data_AF-A0ABD3VDH0-F1
#
_entry.id   AF-A0ABD3VDH0-F1
#
_cell.length_a   1.000
_cell.length_b   1.000
_cell.length_c   1.000
_cell.angle_alpha   90.00
_cell.angle_beta   90.00
_cell.angle_gamma   90.00
#
_symmetry.space_group_name_H-M   'P 1'
#
loop_
_entity.id
_entity.type
_entity.pdbx_description
1 polymer ?
#
loop_
_entity_poly.entity_id
_entity_poly.type
_entity_poly.pdbx_seq_one_letter_code
_entity_poly.pdbx_strand_id
1 'polypeptide(L)'
;MTFLENDIAAQERFNLLLLEPGEIYFEDFSVYYYPQDISEDDDAFKKRQRGHLKICSKSIVFVPKESQHPLLKFPMKSIKNIEEKGGNLFSKIDLANKMLKIISDQFVEMKQKNIISPYLFRKEESREHVFSLNYVNVDDCLPQMCQLLRASTLPPADQNAMINAIVLSRQSRVKFNTSWLDDLYETIQHETQGDKITPLITNPGRIMLTNSRLYFQPFNNVDRFPVIKIKLKEVTRIIKRRFLLKQIGLEIFCKDGSTFPHLYLSLKSQQDRDVLYEKLIQQSDVMIEDPGPEDWTLRWQNGFVSNYEYLLYLNSLADRSFNDLTQYPVMPWVIQDYTSTTLDLNNPDTFRDLSKPIGALNEERLERIKERCQDMPEPKFLYGSHYSTPGFVLFYLARKAPEYVLCLQNGKFDQPDRMFNSIRETWENCLTGAADFKELIPEFYHGPADFLVNSGISNFGIRQDGRPVGDVELPPWASGPSDYVAKMSEALESDYVSLQIHNWIDLIFGYKQKGPAAMEANNVFYYLTYEGAVDLDSIIDKNERACLEVQIMEFGQIPKQLFTKPHPHRYGNRGIPRSLSSVSDSCVTQGSEIIRQKSTDVFEEDAKKITTRLSSLEDFCKMTLNRQYSLHKDVVTDVKLSPDGKCIFSVSRDSLLKMYSLEEQRQLRSVTMSCMALSSCQVMPDSKTIIVGSWDNNVYFYSVEFGRILDTLHAHDDAVSSIYWQTNTLLTSSWDSTVKIWEFSPPPSPNTFVSAENTGQLDHDSGVTHMTTDADCSFVITGTKDGQICVWDLANQYLVRQHHHHVGKINSVLLSPERHQLLSSAEDQYLRVMDFETGTEIFVKDVKDQIKCMKMMGNVLLTGTQSGNLQVWDIDKAQLVKEIDAHRDAVTCLHLIETGTILSGSADRTVCLWKPAST
;
A
#
# COMPACT_ATOMS: atom_id res chain seq x y z
N MET A 1 -4.49 -4.11 11.91
CA MET A 1 -5.46 -3.10 12.40
C MET A 1 -5.27 -2.95 13.91
N THR A 2 -4.27 -2.18 14.32
CA THR A 2 -3.67 -2.27 15.66
C THR A 2 -4.61 -1.92 16.82
N PHE A 3 -5.55 -0.98 16.66
CA PHE A 3 -6.50 -0.67 17.74
C PHE A 3 -7.57 -1.78 17.95
N LEU A 4 -7.81 -2.59 16.92
CA LEU A 4 -8.70 -3.76 16.97
C LEU A 4 -7.98 -5.03 17.46
N GLU A 5 -6.65 -5.07 17.35
CA GLU A 5 -5.78 -6.17 17.79
C GLU A 5 -5.25 -5.98 19.23
N ASN A 6 -5.45 -4.79 19.82
CA ASN A 6 -5.09 -4.53 21.20
C ASN A 6 -5.96 -5.39 22.13
N ASP A 7 -5.36 -6.47 22.62
CA ASP A 7 -5.96 -7.44 23.52
C ASP A 7 -6.64 -6.73 24.72
N ILE A 8 -7.97 -6.72 24.73
CA ILE A 8 -8.80 -6.04 25.74
C ILE A 8 -8.49 -6.58 27.15
N ALA A 9 -7.98 -7.82 27.23
CA ALA A 9 -7.55 -8.47 28.47
C ALA A 9 -6.26 -7.85 29.09
N ALA A 10 -5.47 -7.10 28.32
CA ALA A 10 -4.19 -6.53 28.75
C ALA A 10 -4.26 -5.03 29.11
N GLN A 11 -5.41 -4.37 28.96
CA GLN A 11 -5.58 -2.95 29.27
C GLN A 11 -5.82 -2.69 30.76
N GLU A 12 -5.23 -1.60 31.26
CA GLU A 12 -5.56 -1.08 32.58
C GLU A 12 -7.05 -0.74 32.68
N ARG A 13 -7.63 -0.86 33.88
CA ARG A 13 -9.07 -0.62 34.09
C ARG A 13 -9.53 0.78 33.67
N PHE A 14 -8.62 1.76 33.72
CA PHE A 14 -8.84 3.12 33.27
C PHE A 14 -8.09 3.37 31.98
N ASN A 15 -8.79 3.90 30.99
CA ASN A 15 -8.22 4.41 29.74
C ASN A 15 -8.87 5.76 29.42
N LEU A 16 -8.31 6.48 28.43
CA LEU A 16 -8.80 7.82 28.06
C LEU A 16 -10.20 7.79 27.41
N LEU A 17 -10.70 6.63 26.95
CA LEU A 17 -12.05 6.48 26.37
C LEU A 17 -13.18 6.66 27.40
N LEU A 18 -12.86 6.56 28.69
CA LEU A 18 -13.81 6.82 29.78
C LEU A 18 -14.04 8.32 30.01
N LEU A 19 -13.22 9.17 29.40
CA LEU A 19 -13.31 10.62 29.52
C LEU A 19 -14.24 11.20 28.45
N GLU A 20 -14.79 12.38 28.71
CA GLU A 20 -15.61 13.08 27.71
C GLU A 20 -14.73 13.58 26.55
N PRO A 21 -15.27 13.77 25.33
CA PRO A 21 -14.52 14.40 24.24
C PRO A 21 -13.91 15.77 24.67
N GLY A 22 -12.62 15.93 24.40
CA GLY A 22 -11.83 17.10 24.80
C GLY A 22 -11.52 17.21 26.31
N GLU A 23 -11.82 16.19 27.10
CA GLU A 23 -11.40 16.09 28.50
C GLU A 23 -9.93 15.66 28.60
N ILE A 24 -9.16 16.35 29.45
CA ILE A 24 -7.71 16.16 29.58
C ILE A 24 -7.42 15.55 30.94
N TYR A 25 -6.71 14.43 30.96
CA TYR A 25 -6.20 13.82 32.19
C TYR A 25 -4.91 14.53 32.64
N PHE A 26 -4.85 14.91 33.92
CA PHE A 26 -3.69 15.59 34.49
C PHE A 26 -2.78 14.62 35.26
N GLU A 27 -3.28 14.06 36.35
CA GLU A 27 -2.48 13.27 37.29
C GLU A 27 -3.36 12.38 38.16
N ASP A 28 -2.73 11.49 38.91
CA ASP A 28 -3.40 10.60 39.84
C ASP A 28 -2.71 10.53 41.20
N PHE A 29 -3.52 10.20 42.21
CA PHE A 29 -3.08 10.07 43.58
C PHE A 29 -3.50 8.71 44.14
N SER A 30 -2.59 8.04 44.85
CA SER A 30 -2.94 6.82 45.56
C SER A 30 -3.78 7.16 46.80
N VAL A 31 -4.98 6.59 46.88
CA VAL A 31 -5.95 6.89 47.93
C VAL A 31 -6.59 5.63 48.54
N TYR A 32 -7.16 5.78 49.73
CA TYR A 32 -8.26 4.92 50.18
C TYR A 32 -9.58 5.67 50.09
N TYR A 33 -10.58 5.03 49.50
CA TYR A 33 -11.95 5.51 49.43
C TYR A 33 -12.79 4.85 50.53
N TYR A 34 -13.63 5.64 51.20
CA TYR A 34 -14.52 5.18 52.27
C TYR A 34 -15.97 5.25 51.77
N PRO A 35 -16.58 4.12 51.40
CA PRO A 35 -17.97 4.09 50.99
C PRO A 35 -18.90 4.28 52.22
N GLN A 36 -19.71 5.34 52.21
CA GLN A 36 -20.71 5.76 53.22
C GLN A 36 -20.17 6.41 54.51
N ASP A 37 -21.06 7.14 55.20
CA ASP A 37 -20.85 7.78 56.50
C ASP A 37 -20.70 6.71 57.59
N ILE A 38 -19.48 6.19 57.75
CA ILE A 38 -19.22 5.13 58.73
C ILE A 38 -19.17 5.76 60.13
N SER A 39 -20.09 5.33 61.00
CA SER A 39 -20.28 5.83 62.36
C SER A 39 -19.39 5.15 63.41
N GLU A 40 -18.53 4.18 63.04
CA GLU A 40 -17.67 3.44 63.97
C GLU A 40 -16.28 3.14 63.37
N ASP A 41 -15.22 3.50 64.09
CA ASP A 41 -13.82 3.50 63.62
C ASP A 41 -13.31 2.14 63.10
N ASP A 42 -13.78 1.02 63.69
CA ASP A 42 -13.29 -0.33 63.37
C ASP A 42 -13.90 -0.93 62.10
N ASP A 43 -15.11 -0.49 61.73
CA ASP A 43 -15.81 -0.98 60.54
C ASP A 43 -15.38 -0.22 59.27
N ALA A 44 -14.93 1.04 59.43
CA ALA A 44 -14.41 1.86 58.36
C ALA A 44 -13.13 1.28 57.75
N PHE A 45 -12.25 0.76 58.60
CA PHE A 45 -10.98 0.19 58.18
C PHE A 45 -11.14 -1.12 57.39
N LYS A 46 -12.20 -1.90 57.69
CA LYS A 46 -12.51 -3.15 56.98
C LYS A 46 -13.14 -2.92 55.61
N LYS A 47 -13.87 -1.81 55.42
CA LYS A 47 -14.63 -1.51 54.18
C LYS A 47 -13.94 -0.53 53.24
N ARG A 48 -12.77 0.01 53.63
CA ARG A 48 -12.00 0.95 52.78
C ARG A 48 -11.55 0.28 51.49
N GLN A 49 -11.65 1.02 50.39
CA GLN A 49 -11.24 0.56 49.08
C GLN A 49 -9.94 1.25 48.68
N ARG A 50 -8.88 0.47 48.46
CA ARG A 50 -7.62 1.01 47.93
C ARG A 50 -7.78 1.30 46.44
N GLY A 51 -7.29 2.44 45.98
CA GLY A 51 -7.34 2.78 44.56
C GLY A 51 -6.52 4.01 44.20
N HIS A 52 -6.79 4.52 43.01
CA HIS A 52 -6.20 5.74 42.48
C HIS A 52 -7.29 6.76 42.18
N LEU A 53 -7.10 8.00 42.63
CA LEU A 53 -7.95 9.13 42.31
C LEU A 53 -7.32 9.90 41.16
N LYS A 54 -7.97 9.89 39.99
CA LYS A 54 -7.50 10.51 38.75
C LYS A 54 -8.18 11.86 38.55
N ILE A 55 -7.39 12.91 38.39
CA ILE A 55 -7.88 14.28 38.16
C ILE A 55 -7.88 14.57 36.66
N CYS A 56 -9.05 14.93 36.14
CA CYS A 56 -9.23 15.32 34.75
C CYS A 56 -9.85 16.73 34.68
N SER A 57 -9.84 17.34 33.49
CA SER A 57 -10.30 18.72 33.29
C SER A 57 -11.81 18.91 33.51
N LYS A 58 -12.61 17.86 33.28
CA LYS A 58 -14.09 17.90 33.40
C LYS A 58 -14.64 16.92 34.43
N SER A 59 -13.83 16.02 34.99
CA SER A 59 -14.25 15.04 35.98
C SER A 59 -13.12 14.58 36.90
N ILE A 60 -13.50 13.92 37.99
CA ILE A 60 -12.59 13.19 38.87
C ILE A 60 -13.00 11.71 38.81
N VAL A 61 -12.04 10.82 38.61
CA VAL A 61 -12.31 9.38 38.47
C VAL A 61 -11.59 8.59 39.55
N PHE A 62 -12.34 7.91 40.41
CA PHE A 62 -11.78 6.95 41.34
C PHE A 62 -11.74 5.55 40.70
N VAL A 63 -10.56 4.94 40.71
CA VAL A 63 -10.28 3.61 40.16
C VAL A 63 -9.89 2.67 41.31
N PRO A 64 -10.81 1.78 41.76
CA PRO A 64 -10.49 0.79 42.76
C PRO A 64 -9.46 -0.24 42.23
N LYS A 65 -8.55 -0.67 43.10
CA LYS A 65 -7.58 -1.73 42.79
C LYS A 65 -8.26 -3.08 42.53
N GLU A 66 -9.34 -3.36 43.25
CA GLU A 66 -10.10 -4.61 43.11
C GLU A 66 -11.11 -4.50 41.97
N SER A 67 -11.07 -5.46 41.03
CA SER A 67 -11.93 -5.47 39.84
C SER A 67 -13.42 -5.62 40.16
N GLN A 68 -13.77 -6.15 41.33
CA GLN A 68 -15.16 -6.35 41.75
C GLN A 68 -15.95 -5.04 41.90
N HIS A 69 -15.27 -3.96 42.30
CA HIS A 69 -15.88 -2.64 42.50
C HIS A 69 -15.90 -1.81 41.21
N PRO A 70 -16.95 -1.02 40.94
CA PRO A 70 -17.01 -0.15 39.77
C PRO A 70 -16.03 1.02 39.87
N LEU A 71 -15.63 1.57 38.72
CA LEU A 71 -15.01 2.89 38.65
C LEU A 71 -16.07 3.94 38.96
N LEU A 72 -15.71 4.96 39.72
CA LEU A 72 -16.61 6.08 40.04
C LEU A 72 -16.11 7.34 39.34
N LYS A 73 -16.89 7.88 38.41
CA LYS A 73 -16.62 9.16 37.76
C LYS A 73 -17.53 10.23 38.34
N PHE A 74 -16.93 11.34 38.77
CA PHE A 74 -17.58 12.52 39.34
C PHE A 74 -17.43 13.67 38.34
N PRO A 75 -18.44 13.98 37.52
CA PRO A 75 -18.39 15.14 36.63
C PRO A 75 -18.26 16.44 37.44
N MET A 76 -17.35 17.35 37.04
CA MET A 76 -17.11 18.61 37.75
C MET A 76 -18.38 19.46 37.87
N LYS A 77 -19.22 19.45 36.83
CA LYS A 77 -20.52 20.15 36.83
C LYS A 77 -21.51 19.65 37.89
N SER A 78 -21.34 18.42 38.36
CA SER A 78 -22.18 17.81 39.40
C SER A 78 -21.54 17.83 40.79
N ILE A 79 -20.32 18.37 40.92
CA ILE A 79 -19.66 18.54 42.22
C ILE A 79 -20.08 19.89 42.79
N LYS A 80 -20.59 19.88 44.02
CA LYS A 80 -20.97 21.10 44.75
C LYS A 80 -19.77 21.74 45.44
N ASN A 81 -18.95 20.91 46.08
CA ASN A 81 -17.78 21.38 46.81
C ASN A 81 -16.70 20.29 46.88
N ILE A 82 -15.45 20.74 46.90
CA ILE A 82 -14.27 19.92 47.18
C ILE A 82 -13.55 20.61 48.34
N GLU A 83 -13.48 19.96 49.49
CA GLU A 83 -12.93 20.56 50.70
C GLU A 83 -12.08 19.57 51.49
N GLU A 84 -11.19 20.12 52.32
CA GLU A 84 -10.48 19.35 53.32
C GLU A 84 -11.44 19.06 54.50
N LYS A 85 -11.67 17.78 54.82
CA LYS A 85 -12.44 17.40 56.01
C LYS A 85 -11.48 17.26 57.19
N GLY A 86 -11.37 18.32 57.98
CA GLY A 86 -10.74 18.26 59.30
C GLY A 86 -11.67 17.58 60.30
N GLY A 87 -11.30 16.41 60.82
CA GLY A 87 -12.15 15.67 61.75
C GLY A 87 -11.38 14.80 62.73
N ASN A 88 -11.75 14.91 64.02
CA ASN A 88 -11.25 14.10 65.14
C ASN A 88 -11.68 12.61 65.08
N LEU A 89 -12.34 12.16 64.01
CA LEU A 89 -12.93 10.81 63.92
C LEU A 89 -11.89 9.68 63.83
N PHE A 90 -10.61 9.94 63.54
CA PHE A 90 -9.62 8.88 63.38
C PHE A 90 -8.27 9.23 64.02
N SER A 91 -8.29 9.52 65.31
CA SER A 91 -7.09 9.89 66.11
C SER A 91 -5.97 8.84 66.16
N LYS A 92 -6.16 7.66 65.56
CA LYS A 92 -5.16 6.56 65.49
C LYS A 92 -4.60 6.28 64.09
N ILE A 93 -5.10 6.92 63.02
CA ILE A 93 -4.89 6.41 61.65
C ILE A 93 -3.84 7.18 60.84
N ASP A 94 -3.53 8.43 61.13
CA ASP A 94 -2.35 9.09 60.55
C ASP A 94 -1.97 10.36 61.32
N LEU A 95 -0.68 10.70 61.38
CA LEU A 95 -0.17 11.87 62.11
C LEU A 95 -0.49 13.22 61.43
N ALA A 96 -1.16 13.19 60.27
CA ALA A 96 -1.61 14.37 59.53
C ALA A 96 -3.08 14.22 59.10
N ASN A 97 -4.00 14.81 59.88
CA ASN A 97 -5.48 14.74 59.79
C ASN A 97 -6.13 15.28 58.47
N LYS A 98 -5.52 15.12 57.29
CA LYS A 98 -6.00 15.76 56.06
C LYS A 98 -6.70 14.77 55.14
N MET A 99 -8.03 14.71 55.22
CA MET A 99 -8.88 13.91 54.32
C MET A 99 -9.48 14.79 53.24
N LEU A 100 -9.57 14.28 52.01
CA LEU A 100 -10.23 14.96 50.90
C LEU A 100 -11.70 14.56 50.85
N LYS A 101 -12.59 15.53 50.81
CA LYS A 101 -14.04 15.34 50.72
C LYS A 101 -14.57 15.93 49.42
N ILE A 102 -15.27 15.11 48.64
CA ILE A 102 -15.97 15.52 47.41
C ILE A 102 -17.47 15.39 47.65
N ILE A 103 -18.21 16.49 47.51
CA ILE A 103 -19.67 16.51 47.62
C ILE A 103 -20.25 16.61 46.22
N SER A 104 -21.06 15.63 45.82
CA SER A 104 -21.61 15.58 44.47
C SER A 104 -23.08 15.17 44.44
N ASP A 105 -23.83 15.72 43.48
CA ASP A 105 -25.24 15.38 43.23
C ASP A 105 -25.40 14.20 42.27
N GLN A 106 -24.35 13.86 41.52
CA GLN A 106 -24.38 12.81 40.53
C GLN A 106 -22.99 12.16 40.39
N PHE A 107 -22.96 10.84 40.33
CA PHE A 107 -21.76 10.10 39.96
C PHE A 107 -22.11 8.98 38.97
N VAL A 108 -21.11 8.51 38.24
CA VAL A 108 -21.25 7.50 37.19
C VAL A 108 -20.45 6.27 37.55
N GLU A 109 -21.11 5.11 37.54
CA GLU A 109 -20.48 3.80 37.78
C GLU A 109 -20.12 3.16 36.43
N MET A 110 -18.89 2.66 36.30
CA MET A 110 -18.36 2.08 35.04
C MET A 110 -17.54 0.81 35.31
N LYS A 111 -17.44 -0.08 34.30
CA LYS A 111 -16.55 -1.27 34.28
C LYS A 111 -16.54 -2.10 35.57
N GLN A 112 -17.72 -2.39 36.13
CA GLN A 112 -17.85 -3.30 37.27
C GLN A 112 -17.41 -4.71 36.87
N LYS A 113 -16.64 -5.41 37.73
CA LYS A 113 -15.99 -6.70 37.40
C LYS A 113 -15.06 -6.64 36.18
N ASN A 114 -14.66 -5.44 35.76
CA ASN A 114 -13.92 -5.16 34.53
C ASN A 114 -14.67 -5.58 33.24
N ILE A 115 -16.00 -5.62 33.28
CA ILE A 115 -16.86 -5.95 32.13
C ILE A 115 -17.27 -4.66 31.43
N ILE A 116 -17.24 -4.64 30.09
CA ILE A 116 -17.70 -3.52 29.28
C ILE A 116 -19.24 -3.54 29.24
N SER A 117 -19.86 -2.49 29.76
CA SER A 117 -21.31 -2.34 29.81
C SER A 117 -21.70 -0.86 29.80
N PRO A 118 -22.97 -0.53 29.48
CA PRO A 118 -23.47 0.84 29.62
C PRO A 118 -23.20 1.41 31.01
N TYR A 119 -22.87 2.69 31.06
CA TYR A 119 -22.56 3.42 32.29
C TYR A 119 -23.82 3.65 33.10
N LEU A 120 -23.69 3.55 34.42
CA LEU A 120 -24.81 3.66 35.34
C LEU A 120 -24.77 5.02 36.03
N PHE A 121 -25.69 5.89 35.63
CA PHE A 121 -25.79 7.27 36.12
C PHE A 121 -26.61 7.31 37.41
N ARG A 122 -25.96 7.59 38.55
CA ARG A 122 -26.58 7.68 39.87
C ARG A 122 -26.79 9.15 40.23
N LYS A 123 -28.03 9.55 40.46
CA LYS A 123 -28.39 10.88 40.97
C LYS A 123 -28.73 10.75 42.44
N GLU A 124 -27.91 11.33 43.30
CA GLU A 124 -28.05 11.29 44.75
C GLU A 124 -27.67 12.66 45.29
N GLU A 125 -28.63 13.41 45.82
CA GLU A 125 -28.41 14.79 46.22
C GLU A 125 -27.37 14.90 47.34
N SER A 126 -26.34 15.72 47.11
CA SER A 126 -25.30 16.09 48.08
C SER A 126 -24.60 14.90 48.75
N ARG A 127 -24.34 13.82 48.01
CA ARG A 127 -23.62 12.66 48.55
C ARG A 127 -22.16 13.01 48.86
N GLU A 128 -21.70 12.62 50.05
CA GLU A 128 -20.30 12.78 50.46
C GLU A 128 -19.44 11.58 50.03
N HIS A 129 -18.30 11.87 49.41
CA HIS A 129 -17.27 10.90 49.07
C HIS A 129 -15.95 11.30 49.74
N VAL A 130 -15.43 10.43 50.61
CA VAL A 130 -14.26 10.73 51.44
C VAL A 130 -13.06 9.89 51.00
N PHE A 131 -11.90 10.54 50.85
CA PHE A 131 -10.65 9.93 50.40
C PHE A 131 -9.49 10.29 51.34
N SER A 132 -8.66 9.30 51.69
CA SER A 132 -7.36 9.53 52.36
C SER A 132 -6.22 9.38 51.35
N LEU A 133 -5.36 10.39 51.21
CA LEU A 133 -4.18 10.35 50.33
C LEU A 133 -3.03 9.63 51.04
N ASN A 134 -2.30 8.77 50.33
CA ASN A 134 -1.25 7.93 50.94
C ASN A 134 0.14 8.59 51.00
N TYR A 135 0.47 9.45 50.03
CA TYR A 135 1.84 9.97 49.84
C TYR A 135 1.90 11.49 49.60
N VAL A 136 0.75 12.15 49.50
CA VAL A 136 0.63 13.56 49.10
C VAL A 136 -0.33 14.26 50.07
N ASN A 137 -0.06 15.51 50.42
CA ASN A 137 -0.95 16.28 51.28
C ASN A 137 -2.13 16.84 50.48
N VAL A 138 -3.28 16.98 51.13
CA VAL A 138 -4.47 17.59 50.51
C VAL A 138 -4.18 19.00 50.00
N ASP A 139 -3.32 19.76 50.69
CA ASP A 139 -2.94 21.13 50.29
C ASP A 139 -2.27 21.20 48.92
N ASP A 140 -1.61 20.12 48.47
CA ASP A 140 -0.87 20.10 47.20
C ASP A 140 -1.83 19.91 46.00
N CYS A 141 -2.91 19.14 46.18
CA CYS A 141 -3.85 18.81 45.10
C CYS A 141 -5.14 19.65 45.11
N LEU A 142 -5.60 20.07 46.30
CA LEU A 142 -6.87 20.80 46.48
C LEU A 142 -6.95 22.10 45.66
N PRO A 143 -5.90 22.96 45.58
CA PRO A 143 -5.96 24.19 44.79
C PRO A 143 -6.26 23.94 43.31
N GLN A 144 -5.65 22.90 42.72
CA GLN A 144 -5.89 22.54 41.33
C GLN A 144 -7.30 22.01 41.12
N MET A 145 -7.80 21.15 42.03
CA MET A 145 -9.17 20.63 41.98
C MET A 145 -10.19 21.77 42.07
N CYS A 146 -10.00 22.72 42.99
CA CYS A 146 -10.86 23.90 43.12
C CYS A 146 -10.78 24.82 41.91
N GLN A 147 -9.60 24.96 41.29
CA GLN A 147 -9.42 25.74 40.07
C GLN A 147 -10.20 25.12 38.88
N LEU A 148 -10.16 23.79 38.73
CA LEU A 148 -10.91 23.07 37.70
C LEU A 148 -12.42 23.08 38.00
N LEU A 149 -12.82 22.96 39.27
CA LEU A 149 -14.21 23.12 39.68
C LEU A 149 -14.74 24.52 39.32
N ARG A 150 -13.97 25.58 39.60
CA ARG A 150 -14.30 26.94 39.18
C ARG A 150 -14.43 27.07 37.67
N ALA A 151 -13.53 26.45 36.90
CA ALA A 151 -13.62 26.46 35.44
C ALA A 151 -14.93 25.84 34.94
N SER A 152 -15.46 24.82 35.64
CA SER A 152 -16.73 24.16 35.25
C SER A 152 -17.99 25.02 35.43
N THR A 153 -17.90 26.11 36.19
CA THR A 153 -19.00 27.09 36.38
C THR A 153 -19.05 28.16 35.29
N LEU A 154 -18.02 28.24 34.45
CA LEU A 154 -17.92 29.22 33.38
C LEU A 154 -18.66 28.76 32.11
N PRO A 155 -19.00 29.68 31.20
CA PRO A 155 -19.45 29.32 29.85
C PRO A 155 -18.40 28.46 29.11
N PRO A 156 -18.81 27.60 28.14
CA PRO A 156 -17.91 26.63 27.50
C PRO A 156 -16.62 27.21 26.90
N ALA A 157 -16.69 28.37 26.23
CA ALA A 157 -15.49 29.00 25.66
C ALA A 157 -14.49 29.47 26.71
N ASP A 158 -14.98 30.07 27.81
CA ASP A 158 -14.14 30.55 28.90
C ASP A 158 -13.58 29.38 29.73
N GLN A 159 -14.40 28.34 29.94
CA GLN A 159 -13.97 27.08 30.54
C GLN A 159 -12.80 26.48 29.72
N ASN A 160 -12.96 26.36 28.40
CA ASN A 160 -11.92 25.82 27.52
C ASN A 160 -10.66 26.70 27.52
N ALA A 161 -10.81 28.02 27.49
CA ALA A 161 -9.68 28.95 27.55
C ALA A 161 -8.89 28.82 28.87
N MET A 162 -9.60 28.71 30.00
CA MET A 162 -9.00 28.52 31.32
C MET A 162 -8.27 27.17 31.43
N ILE A 163 -8.90 26.08 30.96
CA ILE A 163 -8.27 24.75 30.92
C ILE A 163 -7.03 24.77 30.03
N ASN A 164 -7.11 25.36 28.83
CA ASN A 164 -5.98 25.45 27.90
C ASN A 164 -4.81 26.24 28.51
N ALA A 165 -5.08 27.30 29.27
CA ALA A 165 -4.03 28.05 29.97
C ALA A 165 -3.34 27.21 31.06
N ILE A 166 -4.10 26.42 31.83
CA ILE A 166 -3.56 25.49 32.83
C ILE A 166 -2.68 24.43 32.15
N VAL A 167 -3.18 23.84 31.07
CA VAL A 167 -2.48 22.81 30.29
C VAL A 167 -1.20 23.35 29.70
N LEU A 168 -1.23 24.52 29.04
CA LEU A 168 -0.05 25.14 28.43
C LEU A 168 1.01 25.52 29.47
N SER A 169 0.58 26.03 30.63
CA SER A 169 1.46 26.29 31.78
C SER A 169 2.16 25.01 32.26
N ARG A 170 1.45 23.87 32.29
CA ARG A 170 2.01 22.58 32.70
C ARG A 170 2.95 21.99 31.65
N GLN A 171 2.52 21.94 30.39
CA GLN A 171 3.28 21.38 29.28
C GLN A 171 4.59 22.14 29.00
N SER A 172 4.60 23.46 29.19
CA SER A 172 5.82 24.27 29.05
C SER A 172 6.89 23.96 30.10
N ARG A 173 6.51 23.45 31.29
CA ARG A 173 7.45 23.03 32.34
C ARG A 173 8.04 21.64 32.12
N VAL A 174 7.36 20.77 31.37
CA VAL A 174 7.81 19.39 31.13
C VAL A 174 8.82 19.38 29.98
N LYS A 175 10.06 19.00 30.28
CA LYS A 175 11.10 18.70 29.29
C LYS A 175 11.13 17.20 28.99
N PHE A 176 11.62 16.81 27.81
CA PHE A 176 11.85 15.39 27.54
C PHE A 176 12.83 14.84 28.57
N ASN A 177 12.51 13.70 29.17
CA ASN A 177 13.42 13.09 30.14
C ASN A 177 14.49 12.28 29.39
N THR A 178 15.71 12.82 29.34
CA THR A 178 16.85 12.23 28.62
C THR A 178 17.30 10.89 29.18
N SER A 179 16.86 10.47 30.38
CA SER A 179 17.12 9.12 30.90
C SER A 179 16.43 8.03 30.10
N TRP A 180 15.48 8.38 29.23
CA TRP A 180 14.78 7.42 28.37
C TRP A 180 15.48 7.14 27.03
N LEU A 181 16.57 7.86 26.72
CA LEU A 181 17.42 7.55 25.56
C LEU A 181 18.01 6.15 25.72
N ASP A 182 17.88 5.32 24.69
CA ASP A 182 18.36 3.93 24.72
C ASP A 182 19.87 3.83 24.46
N ASP A 183 20.43 4.74 23.66
CA ASP A 183 21.83 4.72 23.27
C ASP A 183 22.54 6.02 23.68
N LEU A 184 23.76 5.89 24.19
CA LEU A 184 24.61 7.01 24.61
C LEU A 184 25.13 7.83 23.43
N TYR A 185 25.17 7.22 22.24
CA TYR A 185 25.64 7.89 21.01
C TYR A 185 24.51 8.56 20.22
N GLU A 186 23.27 8.52 20.73
CA GLU A 186 22.16 9.25 20.12
C GLU A 186 22.36 10.77 20.25
N THR A 187 22.24 11.45 19.12
CA THR A 187 22.28 12.91 19.04
C THR A 187 20.89 13.44 18.73
N ILE A 188 20.42 14.41 19.51
CA ILE A 188 19.10 15.02 19.34
C ILE A 188 19.14 15.91 18.09
N GLN A 189 18.31 15.60 17.10
CA GLN A 189 18.20 16.30 15.82
C GLN A 189 17.08 17.33 15.83
N HIS A 190 15.96 16.99 16.48
CA HIS A 190 14.79 17.85 16.57
C HIS A 190 13.94 17.54 17.80
N GLU A 191 13.34 18.56 18.40
CA GLU A 191 12.42 18.42 19.53
C GLU A 191 11.21 19.33 19.30
N THR A 192 10.01 18.77 19.41
CA THR A 192 8.76 19.51 19.22
C THR A 192 7.63 18.94 20.09
N GLN A 193 6.46 19.59 20.07
CA GLN A 193 5.25 19.13 20.75
C GLN A 193 4.22 18.70 19.71
N GLY A 194 3.47 17.67 20.05
CA GLY A 194 2.38 17.17 19.21
C GLY A 194 1.51 16.20 19.97
N ASP A 195 0.41 15.82 19.34
CA ASP A 195 -0.58 14.95 19.94
C ASP A 195 -0.58 13.61 19.22
N LYS A 196 -0.51 12.52 19.98
CA LYS A 196 -0.73 11.17 19.47
C LYS A 196 -2.23 10.99 19.21
N ILE A 197 -2.57 10.63 17.98
CA ILE A 197 -3.94 10.40 17.54
C ILE A 197 -4.24 8.92 17.59
N THR A 198 -5.33 8.58 18.26
CA THR A 198 -5.95 7.25 18.27
C THR A 198 -7.46 7.43 18.13
N PRO A 199 -8.23 6.39 17.77
CA PRO A 199 -9.66 6.55 17.55
C PRO A 199 -10.36 7.24 18.74
N LEU A 200 -11.03 8.37 18.48
CA LEU A 200 -11.70 9.25 19.45
C LEU A 200 -10.82 9.94 20.52
N ILE A 201 -9.51 9.69 20.54
CA ILE A 201 -8.60 10.23 21.57
C ILE A 201 -7.42 10.96 20.95
N THR A 202 -7.21 12.18 21.46
CA THR A 202 -6.02 13.00 21.22
C THR A 202 -5.20 13.04 22.50
N ASN A 203 -4.02 12.42 22.52
CA ASN A 203 -3.15 12.36 23.69
C ASN A 203 -1.93 13.28 23.51
N PRO A 204 -1.81 14.41 24.25
CA PRO A 204 -0.73 15.35 24.04
C PRO A 204 0.61 14.86 24.60
N GLY A 205 1.68 15.16 23.88
CA GLY A 205 3.03 14.75 24.27
C GLY A 205 4.15 15.56 23.63
N ARG A 206 5.37 15.11 23.89
CA ARG A 206 6.61 15.68 23.37
C ARG A 206 7.26 14.68 22.41
N ILE A 207 7.64 15.16 21.25
CA ILE A 207 8.27 14.41 20.18
C ILE A 207 9.75 14.76 20.18
N MET A 208 10.62 13.75 20.22
CA MET A 208 12.06 13.93 20.13
C MET A 208 12.62 13.00 19.06
N LEU A 209 13.25 13.59 18.05
CA LEU A 209 13.94 12.88 16.98
C LEU A 209 15.44 12.89 17.26
N THR A 210 16.03 11.70 17.20
CA THR A 210 17.48 11.49 17.23
C THR A 210 17.97 10.99 15.87
N ASN A 211 19.27 10.76 15.73
CA ASN A 211 19.85 10.13 14.54
C ASN A 211 19.48 8.65 14.35
N SER A 212 18.94 7.96 15.36
CA SER A 212 18.60 6.52 15.26
C SER A 212 17.15 6.17 15.66
N ARG A 213 16.50 7.01 16.47
CA ARG A 213 15.16 6.76 16.99
C ARG A 213 14.26 7.99 17.00
N LEU A 214 12.96 7.76 16.84
CA LEU A 214 11.90 8.70 17.14
C LEU A 214 11.25 8.34 18.48
N TYR A 215 11.17 9.32 19.37
CA TYR A 215 10.55 9.18 20.69
C TYR A 215 9.28 10.01 20.78
N PHE A 216 8.25 9.45 21.39
CA PHE A 216 7.06 10.19 21.82
C PHE A 216 6.82 9.96 23.32
N GLN A 217 6.90 11.03 24.09
CA GLN A 217 6.63 11.03 25.53
C GLN A 217 5.29 11.74 25.79
N PRO A 218 4.21 11.02 26.14
CA PRO A 218 2.97 11.64 26.55
C PRO A 218 3.18 12.53 27.80
N PHE A 219 2.38 13.58 27.94
CA PHE A 219 2.41 14.41 29.16
C PHE A 219 1.68 13.77 30.35
N ASN A 220 1.06 12.61 30.12
CA ASN A 220 0.42 11.80 31.14
C ASN A 220 1.04 10.40 31.22
N ASN A 221 0.77 9.70 32.32
CA ASN A 221 1.28 8.37 32.59
C ASN A 221 0.15 7.31 32.50
N VAL A 222 -0.78 7.47 31.55
CA VAL A 222 -1.92 6.53 31.38
C VAL A 222 -1.50 5.31 30.57
N ASP A 223 -0.64 5.49 29.57
CA ASP A 223 -0.17 4.41 28.73
C ASP A 223 0.80 3.50 29.51
N ARG A 224 0.71 2.18 29.29
CA ARG A 224 1.60 1.17 29.90
C ARG A 224 3.08 1.48 29.70
N PHE A 225 3.41 2.07 28.55
CA PHE A 225 4.77 2.50 28.21
C PHE A 225 4.86 4.02 28.39
N PRO A 226 5.75 4.52 29.26
CA PRO A 226 5.87 5.95 29.53
C PRO A 226 6.43 6.75 28.35
N VAL A 227 7.15 6.07 27.44
CA VAL A 227 7.70 6.65 26.21
C VAL A 227 7.58 5.62 25.10
N ILE A 228 7.03 6.04 23.96
CA ILE A 228 7.02 5.27 22.71
C ILE A 228 8.38 5.47 22.04
N LYS A 229 9.01 4.36 21.64
CA LYS A 229 10.34 4.35 21.03
C LYS A 229 10.28 3.62 19.69
N ILE A 230 10.50 4.34 18.60
CA ILE A 230 10.51 3.80 17.23
C ILE A 230 11.92 3.89 16.68
N LYS A 231 12.48 2.76 16.22
CA LYS A 231 13.77 2.77 15.53
C LYS A 231 13.58 3.25 14.10
N LEU A 232 14.43 4.16 13.64
CA LEU A 232 14.30 4.75 12.31
C LEU A 232 14.47 3.71 11.20
N LYS A 233 15.35 2.72 11.39
CA LYS A 233 15.52 1.55 10.49
C LYS A 233 14.30 0.63 10.36
N GLU A 234 13.35 0.73 11.29
CA GLU A 234 12.11 -0.03 11.25
C GLU A 234 11.00 0.75 10.54
N VAL A 235 11.17 2.04 10.26
CA VAL A 235 10.20 2.87 9.55
C VAL A 235 10.15 2.47 8.08
N THR A 236 8.96 2.13 7.59
CA THR A 236 8.72 1.72 6.20
C THR A 236 8.05 2.82 5.39
N ARG A 237 7.11 3.56 6.00
CA ARG A 237 6.36 4.64 5.34
C ARG A 237 6.12 5.80 6.28
N ILE A 238 6.21 7.01 5.75
CA ILE A 238 5.85 8.24 6.46
C ILE A 238 4.90 9.02 5.56
N ILE A 239 3.70 9.31 6.04
CA ILE A 239 2.65 9.94 5.24
C ILE A 239 2.17 11.20 5.93
N LYS A 240 2.18 12.32 5.19
CA LYS A 240 1.55 13.57 5.64
C LYS A 240 0.04 13.39 5.58
N ARG A 241 -0.66 13.77 6.65
CA ARG A 241 -2.11 13.60 6.81
C ARG A 241 -2.81 14.91 7.12
N ARG A 242 -4.13 14.91 6.91
CA ARG A 242 -5.03 15.93 7.44
C ARG A 242 -5.58 15.48 8.78
N PHE A 243 -5.67 16.39 9.73
CA PHE A 243 -6.43 16.20 10.96
C PHE A 243 -7.33 17.42 11.16
N LEU A 244 -8.63 17.20 11.40
CA LEU A 244 -9.64 18.27 11.46
C LEU A 244 -9.62 19.21 10.24
N LEU A 245 -9.53 18.65 9.03
CA LEU A 245 -9.36 19.37 7.76
C LEU A 245 -8.10 20.25 7.64
N LYS A 246 -7.15 20.14 8.56
CA LYS A 246 -5.87 20.87 8.52
C LYS A 246 -4.70 19.97 8.18
N GLN A 247 -3.73 20.51 7.43
CA GLN A 247 -2.50 19.83 7.01
C GLN A 247 -1.47 19.71 8.15
N ILE A 248 -1.88 19.16 9.30
CA ILE A 248 -1.08 19.08 10.53
C ILE A 248 -0.78 17.65 10.98
N GLY A 249 -1.31 16.65 10.28
CA GLY A 249 -1.11 15.24 10.62
C GLY A 249 0.16 14.66 10.00
N LEU A 250 0.77 13.71 10.71
CA LEU A 250 1.91 12.92 10.27
C LEU A 250 1.77 11.49 10.77
N GLU A 251 1.68 10.54 9.86
CA GLU A 251 1.49 9.14 10.18
C GLU A 251 2.71 8.31 9.78
N ILE A 252 3.22 7.52 10.71
CA ILE A 252 4.47 6.77 10.58
C ILE A 252 4.12 5.28 10.72
N PHE A 253 4.56 4.49 9.75
CA PHE A 253 4.40 3.04 9.70
C PHE A 253 5.75 2.36 9.84
N CYS A 254 5.79 1.29 10.61
CA CYS A 254 6.99 0.48 10.84
C CYS A 254 6.77 -0.95 10.35
N LYS A 255 7.87 -1.72 10.23
CA LYS A 255 7.84 -3.14 9.85
C LYS A 255 6.95 -3.96 10.79
N ASP A 256 6.28 -4.95 10.23
CA ASP A 256 5.46 -5.90 10.99
C ASP A 256 6.30 -6.60 12.08
N GLY A 257 5.74 -6.67 13.29
CA GLY A 257 6.43 -7.23 14.47
C GLY A 257 7.29 -6.25 15.29
N SER A 258 7.41 -4.98 14.86
CA SER A 258 7.97 -3.92 15.71
C SER A 258 7.09 -3.66 16.95
N THR A 259 7.69 -3.17 18.04
CA THR A 259 6.94 -2.90 19.30
C THR A 259 5.83 -1.87 19.11
N PHE A 260 6.07 -0.91 18.22
CA PHE A 260 5.11 0.11 17.83
C PHE A 260 5.05 0.12 16.29
N PRO A 261 4.20 -0.71 15.67
CA PRO A 261 4.10 -0.82 14.21
C PRO A 261 3.58 0.47 13.55
N HIS A 262 3.05 1.39 14.34
CA HIS A 262 2.41 2.59 13.85
C HIS A 262 2.41 3.72 14.89
N LEU A 263 2.50 4.97 14.42
CA LEU A 263 2.30 6.18 15.20
C LEU A 263 1.66 7.29 14.35
N TYR A 264 0.49 7.78 14.75
CA TYR A 264 -0.14 8.95 14.13
C TYR A 264 -0.01 10.17 15.06
N LEU A 265 0.59 11.24 14.55
CA LEU A 265 0.82 12.50 15.26
C LEU A 265 0.04 13.64 14.60
N SER A 266 -0.47 14.57 15.41
CA SER A 266 -0.95 15.88 15.00
C SER A 266 -0.03 16.95 15.58
N LEU A 267 0.38 17.92 14.77
CA LEU A 267 1.27 19.01 15.15
C LEU A 267 0.50 20.33 15.28
N LYS A 268 1.13 21.34 15.87
CA LYS A 268 0.50 22.66 16.08
C LYS A 268 0.19 23.39 14.78
N SER A 269 1.07 23.26 13.79
CA SER A 269 0.96 23.93 12.50
C SER A 269 1.47 23.05 11.37
N GLN A 270 1.06 23.40 10.15
CA GLN A 270 1.57 22.77 8.93
C GLN A 270 3.10 22.87 8.83
N GLN A 271 3.66 24.01 9.24
CA GLN A 271 5.12 24.24 9.23
C GLN A 271 5.84 23.29 10.18
N ASP A 272 5.33 23.11 11.41
CA ASP A 272 5.93 22.19 12.38
C ASP A 272 5.91 20.73 11.88
N ARG A 273 4.81 20.34 11.22
CA ARG A 273 4.64 19.03 10.58
C ARG A 273 5.65 18.83 9.45
N ASP A 274 5.81 19.83 8.59
CA ASP A 274 6.75 19.77 7.46
C ASP A 274 8.20 19.71 7.93
N VAL A 275 8.58 20.51 8.95
CA VAL A 275 9.92 20.48 9.56
C VAL A 275 10.22 19.11 10.17
N LEU A 276 9.28 18.51 10.93
CA LEU A 276 9.47 17.18 11.50
C LEU A 276 9.62 16.11 10.40
N TYR A 277 8.80 16.17 9.35
CA TYR A 277 8.87 15.26 8.21
C TYR A 277 10.21 15.35 7.47
N GLU A 278 10.66 16.56 7.14
CA GLU A 278 11.95 16.77 6.46
C GLU A 278 13.11 16.27 7.31
N LYS A 279 13.08 16.53 8.62
CA LYS A 279 14.11 16.05 9.55
C LYS A 279 14.11 14.52 9.67
N LEU A 280 12.96 13.86 9.60
CA LEU A 280 12.85 12.40 9.61
C LEU A 280 13.48 11.79 8.35
N ILE A 281 13.14 12.29 7.16
CA ILE A 281 13.63 11.74 5.89
C ILE A 281 15.12 11.99 5.67
N GLN A 282 15.67 13.07 6.23
CA GLN A 282 17.11 13.34 6.17
C GLN A 282 17.95 12.33 6.97
N GLN A 283 17.35 11.49 7.82
CA GLN A 283 18.11 10.52 8.61
C GLN A 283 18.51 9.31 7.75
N SER A 284 19.78 8.92 7.81
CA SER A 284 20.34 7.80 7.04
C SER A 284 19.68 6.45 7.34
N ASP A 285 19.11 6.29 8.53
CA ASP A 285 18.46 5.05 8.97
C ASP A 285 17.04 4.90 8.38
N VAL A 286 16.45 5.94 7.78
CA VAL A 286 15.10 5.90 7.21
C VAL A 286 15.19 5.49 5.74
N MET A 287 14.78 4.26 5.43
CA MET A 287 14.72 3.72 4.07
C MET A 287 13.25 3.61 3.65
N ILE A 288 12.74 4.58 2.88
CA ILE A 288 11.36 4.60 2.38
C ILE A 288 11.39 4.21 0.91
N GLU A 289 10.78 3.07 0.59
CA GLU A 289 10.45 2.67 -0.78
C GLU A 289 9.00 3.09 -1.04
N ASP A 290 8.77 4.18 -1.78
CA ASP A 290 7.45 4.55 -2.28
C ASP A 290 7.45 4.50 -3.81
N PRO A 291 6.85 3.47 -4.44
CA PRO A 291 6.82 3.31 -5.89
C PRO A 291 6.05 4.42 -6.63
N GLY A 292 5.37 5.31 -5.90
CA GLY A 292 4.61 6.42 -6.47
C GLY A 292 3.22 5.99 -7.01
N PRO A 293 2.27 6.93 -7.17
CA PRO A 293 0.89 6.61 -7.52
C PRO A 293 0.68 5.94 -8.87
N GLU A 294 1.51 6.27 -9.86
CA GLU A 294 1.39 5.75 -11.22
C GLU A 294 1.77 4.27 -11.29
N ASP A 295 2.80 3.85 -10.55
CA ASP A 295 3.21 2.45 -10.46
C ASP A 295 2.15 1.60 -9.75
N TRP A 296 1.58 2.07 -8.64
CA TRP A 296 0.48 1.38 -7.96
C TRP A 296 -0.75 1.20 -8.86
N THR A 297 -1.10 2.22 -9.63
CA THR A 297 -2.21 2.16 -10.59
C THR A 297 -1.93 1.14 -11.68
N LEU A 298 -0.71 1.14 -12.23
CA LEU A 298 -0.30 0.20 -13.28
C LEU A 298 -0.27 -1.25 -12.78
N ARG A 299 0.28 -1.49 -11.59
CA ARG A 299 0.28 -2.81 -10.94
C ARG A 299 -1.14 -3.33 -10.70
N TRP A 300 -2.06 -2.46 -10.27
CA TRP A 300 -3.47 -2.80 -10.13
C TRP A 300 -4.14 -3.11 -11.47
N GLN A 301 -3.93 -2.27 -12.49
CA GLN A 301 -4.48 -2.48 -13.84
C GLN A 301 -4.06 -3.81 -14.44
N ASN A 302 -2.82 -4.24 -14.20
CA ASN A 302 -2.26 -5.51 -14.67
C ASN A 302 -2.55 -6.71 -13.77
N GLY A 303 -3.25 -6.52 -12.65
CA GLY A 303 -3.67 -7.61 -11.76
C GLY A 303 -2.63 -8.04 -10.71
N PHE A 304 -1.48 -7.38 -10.60
CA PHE A 304 -0.48 -7.64 -9.55
C PHE A 304 -0.91 -7.18 -8.16
N VAL A 305 -1.77 -6.17 -8.10
CA VAL A 305 -2.40 -5.66 -6.87
C VAL A 305 -3.90 -5.94 -6.94
N SER A 306 -4.46 -6.46 -5.85
CA SER A 306 -5.90 -6.74 -5.73
C SER A 306 -6.73 -5.45 -5.71
N ASN A 307 -8.05 -5.55 -5.98
CA ASN A 307 -8.93 -4.39 -5.82
C ASN A 307 -8.92 -3.91 -4.35
N TYR A 308 -8.92 -4.83 -3.39
CA TYR A 308 -8.85 -4.50 -1.97
C TYR A 308 -7.60 -3.67 -1.60
N GLU A 309 -6.41 -4.15 -1.98
CA GLU A 309 -5.15 -3.46 -1.69
C GLU A 309 -5.08 -2.10 -2.39
N TYR A 310 -5.53 -2.02 -3.65
CA TYR A 310 -5.55 -0.77 -4.39
C TYR A 310 -6.49 0.26 -3.76
N LEU A 311 -7.69 -0.17 -3.32
CA LEU A 311 -8.61 0.71 -2.62
C LEU A 311 -8.05 1.17 -1.26
N LEU A 312 -7.35 0.31 -0.52
CA LEU A 312 -6.65 0.74 0.71
C LEU A 312 -5.52 1.74 0.41
N TYR A 313 -4.79 1.52 -0.68
CA TYR A 313 -3.77 2.46 -1.15
C TYR A 313 -4.37 3.83 -1.48
N LEU A 314 -5.46 3.88 -2.26
CA LEU A 314 -6.17 5.12 -2.58
C LEU A 314 -6.76 5.80 -1.34
N ASN A 315 -7.37 5.04 -0.43
CA ASN A 315 -7.84 5.56 0.85
C ASN A 315 -6.68 6.24 1.60
N SER A 316 -5.54 5.55 1.70
CA SER A 316 -4.34 6.13 2.30
C SER A 316 -3.92 7.39 1.54
N LEU A 317 -3.73 7.39 0.22
CA LEU A 317 -3.38 8.62 -0.50
C LEU A 317 -4.37 9.78 -0.28
N ALA A 318 -5.64 9.47 -0.03
CA ALA A 318 -6.71 10.43 0.23
C ALA A 318 -6.79 10.92 1.71
N ASP A 319 -5.70 10.73 2.46
CA ASP A 319 -5.53 11.02 3.89
C ASP A 319 -6.36 10.17 4.85
N ARG A 320 -6.96 9.06 4.40
CA ARG A 320 -7.74 8.19 5.29
C ARG A 320 -6.84 7.33 6.17
N SER A 321 -7.25 7.12 7.40
CA SER A 321 -6.52 6.31 8.40
C SER A 321 -7.47 5.56 9.32
N PHE A 322 -7.07 4.35 9.72
CA PHE A 322 -7.77 3.56 10.74
C PHE A 322 -7.76 4.21 12.13
N ASN A 323 -6.84 5.15 12.37
CA ASN A 323 -6.68 5.80 13.68
C ASN A 323 -7.54 7.06 13.85
N ASP A 324 -8.13 7.56 12.76
CA ASP A 324 -9.07 8.66 12.78
C ASP A 324 -10.41 8.21 12.19
N LEU A 325 -11.39 7.97 13.06
CA LEU A 325 -12.72 7.51 12.65
C LEU A 325 -13.45 8.54 11.77
N THR A 326 -13.07 9.82 11.81
CA THR A 326 -13.67 10.86 10.98
C THR A 326 -13.22 10.74 9.52
N GLN A 327 -12.09 10.07 9.29
CA GLN A 327 -11.45 9.79 8.00
C GLN A 327 -11.17 8.29 7.86
N TYR A 328 -12.05 7.43 8.37
CA TYR A 328 -11.86 5.97 8.27
C TYR A 328 -11.87 5.52 6.81
N PRO A 329 -11.09 4.50 6.40
CA PRO A 329 -11.11 3.99 5.04
C PRO A 329 -12.51 3.58 4.60
N VAL A 330 -12.87 3.90 3.35
CA VAL A 330 -14.19 3.64 2.76
C VAL A 330 -14.05 2.58 1.69
N MET A 331 -14.98 1.63 1.69
CA MET A 331 -15.11 0.59 0.67
C MET A 331 -16.53 0.62 0.08
N PRO A 332 -16.71 0.27 -1.21
CA PRO A 332 -18.04 0.24 -1.81
C PRO A 332 -18.89 -0.87 -1.22
N TRP A 333 -20.21 -0.72 -1.25
CA TRP A 333 -21.10 -1.88 -1.40
C TRP A 333 -20.93 -2.51 -2.78
N VAL A 334 -20.65 -3.81 -2.83
CA VAL A 334 -20.45 -4.56 -4.09
C VAL A 334 -21.68 -5.40 -4.45
N ILE A 335 -22.20 -6.17 -3.49
CA ILE A 335 -23.36 -7.04 -3.68
C ILE A 335 -24.64 -6.27 -3.38
N GLN A 336 -25.70 -6.51 -4.14
CA GLN A 336 -27.06 -6.03 -3.86
C GLN A 336 -28.05 -7.15 -3.49
N ASP A 337 -27.72 -8.42 -3.76
CA ASP A 337 -28.56 -9.56 -3.39
C ASP A 337 -28.20 -10.13 -2.00
N TYR A 338 -29.05 -9.82 -1.02
CA TYR A 338 -28.98 -10.36 0.34
C TYR A 338 -30.18 -11.25 0.69
N THR A 339 -30.89 -11.75 -0.33
CA THR A 339 -32.15 -12.49 -0.16
C THR A 339 -32.09 -13.91 -0.70
N SER A 340 -31.32 -14.15 -1.76
CA SER A 340 -31.19 -15.47 -2.37
C SER A 340 -30.46 -16.47 -1.45
N THR A 341 -30.74 -17.76 -1.65
CA THR A 341 -30.09 -18.87 -0.93
C THR A 341 -28.70 -19.19 -1.45
N THR A 342 -28.37 -18.77 -2.68
CA THR A 342 -27.07 -18.95 -3.30
C THR A 342 -26.63 -17.64 -3.95
N LEU A 343 -25.35 -17.31 -3.81
CA LEU A 343 -24.76 -16.12 -4.40
C LEU A 343 -24.11 -16.48 -5.74
N ASP A 344 -24.65 -15.95 -6.85
CA ASP A 344 -24.10 -16.18 -8.19
C ASP A 344 -23.28 -14.97 -8.66
N LEU A 345 -21.96 -15.09 -8.63
CA LEU A 345 -21.04 -14.02 -9.05
C LEU A 345 -20.92 -13.88 -10.58
N ASN A 346 -21.57 -14.74 -11.37
CA ASN A 346 -21.63 -14.60 -12.82
C ASN A 346 -22.84 -13.78 -13.28
N ASN A 347 -23.81 -13.54 -12.39
CA ASN A 347 -25.00 -12.77 -12.69
C ASN A 347 -24.75 -11.27 -12.45
N PRO A 348 -24.83 -10.41 -13.48
CA PRO A 348 -24.72 -8.96 -13.31
C PRO A 348 -25.73 -8.37 -12.30
N ASP A 349 -26.92 -8.96 -12.18
CA ASP A 349 -27.97 -8.48 -11.27
C ASP A 349 -27.64 -8.70 -9.79
N THR A 350 -26.62 -9.49 -9.47
CA THR A 350 -26.13 -9.66 -8.10
C THR A 350 -25.32 -8.46 -7.62
N PHE A 351 -24.76 -7.68 -8.55
CA PHE A 351 -23.87 -6.56 -8.24
C PHE A 351 -24.59 -5.22 -8.25
N ARG A 352 -24.12 -4.33 -7.38
CA ARG A 352 -24.53 -2.92 -7.38
C ARG A 352 -23.92 -2.20 -8.60
N ASP A 353 -24.68 -1.27 -9.17
CA ASP A 353 -24.13 -0.25 -10.08
C ASP A 353 -23.09 0.64 -9.36
N LEU A 354 -21.81 0.40 -9.64
CA LEU A 354 -20.66 1.13 -9.08
C LEU A 354 -20.49 2.53 -9.69
N SER A 355 -21.21 2.88 -10.76
CA SER A 355 -21.17 4.21 -11.37
C SER A 355 -22.02 5.25 -10.65
N LYS A 356 -22.89 4.80 -9.72
CA LYS A 356 -23.82 5.63 -8.97
C LYS A 356 -23.49 5.65 -7.47
N PRO A 357 -23.62 6.79 -6.78
CA PRO A 357 -23.57 6.82 -5.31
C PRO A 357 -24.81 6.14 -4.70
N ILE A 358 -24.75 5.73 -3.42
CA ILE A 358 -25.86 5.06 -2.71
C ILE A 358 -27.19 5.80 -2.90
N GLY A 359 -27.15 7.13 -2.76
CA GLY A 359 -28.33 7.97 -2.85
C GLY A 359 -29.00 7.99 -4.24
N ALA A 360 -28.31 7.53 -5.28
CA ALA A 360 -28.81 7.49 -6.66
C ALA A 360 -29.21 6.09 -7.15
N LEU A 361 -29.09 5.05 -6.31
CA LEU A 361 -29.48 3.68 -6.67
C LEU A 361 -31.00 3.49 -6.71
N ASN A 362 -31.74 4.22 -5.86
CA ASN A 362 -33.20 4.23 -5.84
C ASN A 362 -33.71 5.50 -6.52
N GLU A 363 -34.35 5.35 -7.68
CA GLU A 363 -34.80 6.46 -8.53
C GLU A 363 -35.88 7.33 -7.86
N GLU A 364 -36.89 6.70 -7.24
CA GLU A 364 -37.97 7.41 -6.53
C GLU A 364 -37.43 8.25 -5.36
N ARG A 365 -36.43 7.71 -4.64
CA ARG A 365 -35.75 8.45 -3.59
C ARG A 365 -34.92 9.60 -4.15
N LEU A 366 -34.20 9.36 -5.24
CA LEU A 366 -33.36 10.37 -5.88
C LEU A 366 -34.18 11.58 -6.36
N GLU A 367 -35.37 11.36 -6.92
CA GLU A 367 -36.27 12.45 -7.32
C GLU A 367 -36.64 13.35 -6.15
N ARG A 368 -37.07 12.78 -5.02
CA ARG A 368 -37.37 13.54 -3.79
C ARG A 368 -36.16 14.32 -3.26
N ILE A 369 -34.96 13.74 -3.35
CA ILE A 369 -33.72 14.43 -2.95
C ILE A 369 -33.44 15.61 -3.87
N LYS A 370 -33.66 15.46 -5.19
CA LYS A 370 -33.48 16.54 -6.17
C LYS A 370 -34.49 17.66 -5.98
N GLU A 371 -35.76 17.35 -5.71
CA GLU A 371 -36.79 18.35 -5.39
C GLU A 371 -36.38 19.19 -4.17
N ARG A 372 -35.99 18.53 -3.06
CA ARG A 372 -35.47 19.22 -1.88
C ARG A 372 -34.26 20.11 -2.20
N CYS A 373 -33.37 19.63 -3.06
CA CYS A 373 -32.18 20.38 -3.48
C CYS A 373 -32.53 21.60 -4.35
N GLN A 374 -33.61 21.54 -5.13
CA GLN A 374 -34.07 22.68 -5.91
C GLN A 374 -34.64 23.79 -5.02
N ASP A 375 -35.40 23.42 -3.98
CA ASP A 375 -36.06 24.35 -3.06
C ASP A 375 -35.14 25.00 -2.02
N MET A 376 -33.93 24.48 -1.84
CA MET A 376 -33.00 24.98 -0.82
C MET A 376 -32.23 26.23 -1.27
N PRO A 377 -31.86 27.12 -0.33
CA PRO A 377 -30.96 28.24 -0.62
C PRO A 377 -29.53 27.75 -0.94
N GLU A 378 -28.77 28.55 -1.67
CA GLU A 378 -27.34 28.27 -1.90
C GLU A 378 -26.53 28.33 -0.59
N PRO A 379 -25.50 27.48 -0.41
CA PRO A 379 -25.01 26.47 -1.36
C PRO A 379 -25.85 25.18 -1.37
N LYS A 380 -26.26 24.75 -2.57
CA LYS A 380 -27.09 23.54 -2.76
C LYS A 380 -26.29 22.24 -2.56
N PHE A 381 -26.97 21.23 -2.01
CA PHE A 381 -26.41 19.89 -1.83
C PHE A 381 -27.49 18.80 -1.95
N LEU A 382 -27.10 17.61 -2.38
CA LEU A 382 -28.00 16.46 -2.44
C LEU A 382 -28.04 15.71 -1.11
N TYR A 383 -26.89 15.53 -0.47
CA TYR A 383 -26.77 14.70 0.74
C TYR A 383 -26.32 15.52 1.94
N GLY A 384 -27.19 15.63 2.96
CA GLY A 384 -26.86 16.27 4.23
C GLY A 384 -26.06 15.37 5.19
N SER A 385 -26.01 14.07 4.90
CA SER A 385 -25.27 13.07 5.66
C SER A 385 -24.19 12.46 4.76
N HIS A 386 -23.00 12.29 5.31
CA HIS A 386 -21.85 11.73 4.61
C HIS A 386 -21.91 10.20 4.61
N TYR A 387 -21.31 9.53 3.61
CA TYR A 387 -21.28 8.06 3.52
C TYR A 387 -20.33 7.37 4.51
N SER A 388 -19.46 8.14 5.17
CA SER A 388 -18.48 7.66 6.14
C SER A 388 -18.41 8.62 7.32
N THR A 389 -18.93 8.21 8.47
CA THR A 389 -18.88 8.98 9.71
C THR A 389 -18.36 8.09 10.84
N PRO A 390 -17.82 8.66 11.94
CA PRO A 390 -17.44 7.86 13.09
C PRO A 390 -18.60 7.02 13.63
N GLY A 391 -19.82 7.57 13.59
CA GLY A 391 -21.03 6.86 13.97
C GLY A 391 -21.30 5.64 13.09
N PHE A 392 -21.06 5.73 11.78
CA PHE A 392 -21.25 4.59 10.86
C PHE A 392 -20.18 3.52 11.00
N VAL A 393 -18.92 3.91 11.22
CA VAL A 393 -17.84 2.96 11.47
C VAL A 393 -18.11 2.18 12.76
N LEU A 394 -18.48 2.88 13.83
CA LEU A 394 -18.81 2.25 15.11
C LEU A 394 -20.15 1.51 15.12
N PHE A 395 -21.09 1.88 14.23
CA PHE A 395 -22.29 1.09 13.98
C PHE A 395 -21.93 -0.32 13.50
N TYR A 396 -21.00 -0.46 12.54
CA TYR A 396 -20.54 -1.77 12.09
C TYR A 396 -19.68 -2.49 13.16
N LEU A 397 -18.78 -1.75 13.82
CA LEU A 397 -17.83 -2.31 14.78
C LEU A 397 -18.37 -2.47 16.20
N ALA A 398 -19.67 -2.25 16.45
CA ALA A 398 -20.23 -2.20 17.79
C ALA A 398 -19.94 -3.44 18.66
N ARG A 399 -19.85 -4.62 18.04
CA ARG A 399 -19.56 -5.90 18.71
C ARG A 399 -18.07 -6.12 18.99
N LYS A 400 -17.21 -5.55 18.14
CA LYS A 400 -15.75 -5.68 18.24
C LYS A 400 -15.11 -4.59 19.11
N ALA A 401 -15.65 -3.38 19.03
CA ALA A 401 -15.10 -2.18 19.63
C ALA A 401 -16.14 -1.42 20.52
N PRO A 402 -16.81 -2.09 21.48
CA PRO A 402 -17.91 -1.51 22.24
C PRO A 402 -17.54 -0.31 23.12
N GLU A 403 -16.31 -0.25 23.64
CA GLU A 403 -15.87 0.91 24.44
C GLU A 403 -15.89 2.21 23.63
N TYR A 404 -15.57 2.14 22.34
CA TYR A 404 -15.61 3.29 21.45
C TYR A 404 -17.05 3.74 21.18
N VAL A 405 -18.00 2.79 21.05
CA VAL A 405 -19.44 3.12 20.94
C VAL A 405 -19.90 3.84 22.20
N LEU A 406 -19.56 3.31 23.37
CA LEU A 406 -19.90 3.93 24.66
C LEU A 406 -19.28 5.33 24.78
N CYS A 407 -18.04 5.52 24.35
CA CYS A 407 -17.40 6.83 24.33
C CYS A 407 -18.18 7.81 23.44
N LEU A 408 -18.51 7.42 22.20
CA LEU A 408 -19.21 8.29 21.25
C LEU A 408 -20.64 8.61 21.71
N GLN A 409 -21.34 7.66 22.32
CA GLN A 409 -22.73 7.79 22.75
C GLN A 409 -22.90 8.12 24.25
N ASN A 410 -21.89 8.75 24.86
CA ASN A 410 -21.94 9.23 26.24
C ASN A 410 -22.34 8.15 27.27
N GLY A 411 -21.76 6.96 27.14
CA GLY A 411 -21.88 5.85 28.08
C GLY A 411 -23.08 4.94 27.86
N LYS A 412 -23.82 5.08 26.76
CA LYS A 412 -24.95 4.21 26.44
C LYS A 412 -24.76 3.59 25.05
N PHE A 413 -25.40 2.45 24.82
CA PHE A 413 -25.58 1.94 23.47
C PHE A 413 -26.80 2.60 22.81
N ASP A 414 -26.91 2.44 21.51
CA ASP A 414 -28.03 3.00 20.73
C ASP A 414 -29.32 2.25 21.06
N GLN A 415 -30.44 2.76 20.55
CA GLN A 415 -31.68 2.01 20.55
C GLN A 415 -31.48 0.67 19.82
N PRO A 416 -31.95 -0.46 20.41
CA PRO A 416 -31.77 -1.79 19.85
C PRO A 416 -32.17 -1.92 18.37
N ASP A 417 -33.25 -1.29 17.93
CA ASP A 417 -33.70 -1.34 16.53
C ASP A 417 -32.82 -0.55 15.55
N ARG A 418 -32.04 0.43 16.04
CA ARG A 418 -31.12 1.24 15.22
C ARG A 418 -29.71 0.70 15.17
N MET A 419 -29.43 -0.38 15.90
CA MET A 419 -28.16 -1.06 15.88
C MET A 419 -27.98 -1.89 14.60
N PHE A 420 -26.72 -2.24 14.31
CA PHE A 420 -26.39 -3.12 13.19
C PHE A 420 -26.86 -4.54 13.50
N ASN A 421 -28.08 -4.89 13.10
CA ASN A 421 -28.70 -6.18 13.43
C ASN A 421 -28.70 -7.17 12.27
N SER A 422 -28.81 -6.69 11.03
CA SER A 422 -28.92 -7.53 9.84
C SER A 422 -28.26 -6.83 8.66
N ILE A 423 -27.48 -7.58 7.87
CA ILE A 423 -26.85 -7.05 6.64
C ILE A 423 -27.92 -6.65 5.63
N ARG A 424 -28.96 -7.49 5.47
CA ARG A 424 -30.07 -7.24 4.57
C ARG A 424 -30.84 -5.98 4.95
N GLU A 425 -31.28 -5.88 6.20
CA GLU A 425 -32.01 -4.69 6.68
C GLU A 425 -31.15 -3.42 6.51
N THR A 426 -29.84 -3.52 6.74
CA THR A 426 -28.92 -2.40 6.56
C THR A 426 -28.83 -1.95 5.10
N TRP A 427 -28.72 -2.88 4.15
CA TRP A 427 -28.73 -2.57 2.72
C TRP A 427 -30.05 -1.92 2.29
N GLU A 428 -31.19 -2.50 2.68
CA GLU A 428 -32.52 -1.94 2.39
C GLU A 428 -32.69 -0.52 2.98
N ASN A 429 -32.19 -0.28 4.19
CA ASN A 429 -32.18 1.03 4.82
C ASN A 429 -31.28 2.03 4.07
N CYS A 430 -30.12 1.62 3.57
CA CYS A 430 -29.28 2.46 2.73
C CYS A 430 -29.96 2.87 1.40
N LEU A 431 -30.95 2.10 0.91
CA LEU A 431 -31.70 2.41 -0.31
C LEU A 431 -32.99 3.21 -0.08
N THR A 432 -33.60 3.10 1.10
CA THR A 432 -34.92 3.67 1.39
C THR A 432 -34.90 4.76 2.44
N GLY A 433 -33.93 4.73 3.36
CA GLY A 433 -33.76 5.70 4.43
C GLY A 433 -33.54 7.12 3.91
N ALA A 434 -34.14 8.10 4.58
CA ALA A 434 -34.12 9.50 4.15
C ALA A 434 -32.75 10.19 4.28
N ALA A 435 -31.93 9.74 5.23
CA ALA A 435 -30.61 10.31 5.54
C ALA A 435 -29.53 9.22 5.64
N ASP A 436 -29.78 8.06 5.05
CA ASP A 436 -28.93 6.89 5.17
C ASP A 436 -28.24 6.59 3.84
N PHE A 437 -26.96 6.96 3.75
CA PHE A 437 -26.14 6.88 2.53
C PHE A 437 -24.80 6.16 2.78
N LYS A 438 -24.72 5.31 3.81
CA LYS A 438 -23.43 4.73 4.25
C LYS A 438 -22.85 3.78 3.20
N GLU A 439 -21.55 3.92 2.96
CA GLU A 439 -20.74 2.91 2.29
C GLU A 439 -20.17 1.93 3.33
N LEU A 440 -19.39 0.94 2.89
CA LEU A 440 -18.80 -0.09 3.74
C LEU A 440 -17.41 0.31 4.27
N ILE A 441 -16.90 -0.52 5.16
CA ILE A 441 -15.54 -0.45 5.74
C ILE A 441 -14.70 -1.66 5.30
N PRO A 442 -13.35 -1.60 5.36
CA PRO A 442 -12.48 -2.70 4.91
C PRO A 442 -12.73 -4.06 5.54
N GLU A 443 -13.24 -4.10 6.77
CA GLU A 443 -13.52 -5.31 7.56
C GLU A 443 -14.55 -6.23 6.90
N PHE A 444 -15.39 -5.71 5.99
CA PHE A 444 -16.33 -6.51 5.21
C PHE A 444 -15.66 -7.39 4.15
N TYR A 445 -14.40 -7.09 3.79
CA TYR A 445 -13.71 -7.74 2.66
C TYR A 445 -12.45 -8.49 3.08
N HIS A 446 -11.86 -8.17 4.24
CA HIS A 446 -10.65 -8.80 4.72
C HIS A 446 -10.53 -8.72 6.25
N GLY A 447 -9.91 -9.74 6.86
CA GLY A 447 -9.69 -9.83 8.30
C GLY A 447 -10.70 -10.74 9.01
N PRO A 448 -10.63 -10.82 10.36
CA PRO A 448 -11.52 -11.68 11.13
C PRO A 448 -12.96 -11.16 11.12
N ALA A 449 -13.92 -12.07 10.97
CA ALA A 449 -15.36 -11.78 10.96
C ALA A 449 -15.97 -11.61 12.37
N ASP A 450 -15.15 -11.28 13.36
CA ASP A 450 -15.52 -11.13 14.77
C ASP A 450 -16.46 -9.95 15.02
N PHE A 451 -16.43 -8.91 14.18
CA PHE A 451 -17.37 -7.77 14.26
C PHE A 451 -18.84 -8.14 13.99
N LEU A 452 -19.10 -9.32 13.42
CA LEU A 452 -20.45 -9.85 13.18
C LEU A 452 -20.96 -10.70 14.36
N VAL A 453 -20.09 -11.10 15.27
CA VAL A 453 -20.38 -12.03 16.37
C VAL A 453 -20.36 -11.29 17.70
N ASN A 454 -21.37 -11.50 18.54
CA ASN A 454 -21.41 -10.97 19.90
C ASN A 454 -20.67 -11.92 20.86
N SER A 455 -19.35 -11.73 21.00
CA SER A 455 -18.51 -12.56 21.84
C SER A 455 -18.31 -12.07 23.28
N GLY A 456 -18.67 -10.81 23.59
CA GLY A 456 -18.23 -10.16 24.83
C GLY A 456 -19.23 -9.23 25.54
N ILE A 457 -20.41 -8.99 24.97
CA ILE A 457 -21.36 -8.00 25.51
C ILE A 457 -22.61 -8.69 26.01
N SER A 458 -22.86 -8.55 27.33
CA SER A 458 -23.90 -9.29 28.03
C SER A 458 -25.32 -8.87 27.66
N ASN A 459 -25.53 -7.62 27.21
CA ASN A 459 -26.86 -7.14 26.83
C ASN A 459 -26.79 -5.85 25.98
N PHE A 460 -27.21 -5.93 24.72
CA PHE A 460 -27.43 -4.77 23.84
C PHE A 460 -28.87 -4.23 23.90
N GLY A 461 -29.76 -4.89 24.63
CA GLY A 461 -31.18 -4.58 24.72
C GLY A 461 -32.05 -5.50 23.87
N ILE A 462 -33.33 -5.17 23.82
CA ILE A 462 -34.38 -5.94 23.15
C ILE A 462 -35.04 -5.02 22.11
N ARG A 463 -35.18 -5.53 20.88
CA ARG A 463 -35.85 -4.86 19.77
C ARG A 463 -37.36 -4.73 20.01
N GLN A 464 -38.03 -3.87 19.25
CA GLN A 464 -39.49 -3.72 19.34
C GLN A 464 -40.27 -5.00 19.01
N ASP A 465 -39.68 -5.88 18.19
CA ASP A 465 -40.24 -7.20 17.86
C ASP A 465 -40.05 -8.25 18.98
N GLY A 466 -39.44 -7.86 20.10
CA GLY A 466 -39.18 -8.71 21.25
C GLY A 466 -37.92 -9.57 21.14
N ARG A 467 -37.17 -9.50 20.03
CA ARG A 467 -35.93 -10.25 19.87
C ARG A 467 -34.77 -9.53 20.57
N PRO A 468 -33.91 -10.26 21.32
CA PRO A 468 -32.70 -9.67 21.88
C PRO A 468 -31.70 -9.36 20.75
N VAL A 469 -30.91 -8.29 20.93
CA VAL A 469 -29.82 -7.97 20.01
C VAL A 469 -28.62 -8.88 20.32
N GLY A 470 -28.25 -9.70 19.33
CA GLY A 470 -27.15 -10.67 19.41
C GLY A 470 -26.21 -10.58 18.21
N ASP A 471 -25.84 -11.73 17.64
CA ASP A 471 -25.08 -11.81 16.40
C ASP A 471 -25.81 -11.12 15.24
N VAL A 472 -25.04 -10.62 14.26
CA VAL A 472 -25.60 -10.01 13.06
C VAL A 472 -26.25 -11.09 12.20
N GLU A 473 -27.48 -10.86 11.76
CA GLU A 473 -28.17 -11.73 10.82
C GLU A 473 -27.50 -11.65 9.45
N LEU A 474 -27.04 -12.82 8.98
CA LEU A 474 -26.35 -12.99 7.71
C LEU A 474 -27.34 -13.32 6.59
N PRO A 475 -27.01 -12.98 5.33
CA PRO A 475 -27.82 -13.38 4.19
C PRO A 475 -27.88 -14.91 4.05
N PRO A 476 -28.94 -15.49 3.46
CA PRO A 476 -29.13 -16.94 3.41
C PRO A 476 -28.03 -17.71 2.68
N TRP A 477 -27.33 -17.06 1.76
CA TRP A 477 -26.19 -17.63 1.04
C TRP A 477 -24.91 -17.74 1.85
N ALA A 478 -24.83 -17.14 3.05
CA ALA A 478 -23.69 -17.23 3.95
C ALA A 478 -23.95 -18.27 5.05
N SER A 479 -23.10 -19.29 5.13
CA SER A 479 -23.18 -20.34 6.16
C SER A 479 -22.71 -19.87 7.55
N GLY A 480 -21.93 -18.78 7.60
CA GLY A 480 -21.45 -18.17 8.83
C GLY A 480 -20.64 -16.90 8.56
N PRO A 481 -20.17 -16.21 9.62
CA PRO A 481 -19.51 -14.91 9.50
C PRO A 481 -18.24 -14.93 8.63
N SER A 482 -17.41 -15.96 8.77
CA SER A 482 -16.17 -16.09 7.99
C SER A 482 -16.45 -16.37 6.51
N ASP A 483 -17.47 -17.20 6.23
CA ASP A 483 -17.93 -17.49 4.85
C ASP A 483 -18.56 -16.24 4.20
N TYR A 484 -19.27 -15.41 4.98
CA TYR A 484 -19.77 -14.12 4.50
C TYR A 484 -18.62 -13.20 4.05
N VAL A 485 -17.61 -12.98 4.90
CA VAL A 485 -16.46 -12.12 4.55
C VAL A 485 -15.67 -12.69 3.37
N ALA A 486 -15.48 -14.01 3.29
CA ALA A 486 -14.83 -14.66 2.16
C ALA A 486 -15.58 -14.40 0.84
N LYS A 487 -16.91 -14.58 0.82
CA LYS A 487 -17.74 -14.32 -0.37
C LYS A 487 -17.80 -12.84 -0.73
N MET A 488 -17.79 -11.94 0.24
CA MET A 488 -17.66 -10.50 -0.03
C MET A 488 -16.30 -10.18 -0.68
N SER A 489 -15.22 -10.79 -0.20
CA SER A 489 -13.88 -10.67 -0.77
C SER A 489 -13.83 -11.19 -2.22
N GLU A 490 -14.39 -12.39 -2.46
CA GLU A 490 -14.52 -12.97 -3.80
C GLU A 490 -15.34 -12.08 -4.74
N ALA A 491 -16.42 -11.48 -4.25
CA ALA A 491 -17.24 -10.56 -5.03
C ALA A 491 -16.48 -9.28 -5.39
N LEU A 492 -15.71 -8.70 -4.45
CA LEU A 492 -14.87 -7.51 -4.70
C LEU A 492 -13.78 -7.80 -5.75
N GLU A 493 -13.20 -8.99 -5.72
CA GLU A 493 -12.17 -9.43 -6.68
C GLU A 493 -12.74 -10.08 -7.95
N SER A 494 -14.06 -10.08 -8.13
CA SER A 494 -14.71 -10.61 -9.33
C SER A 494 -14.34 -9.80 -10.58
N ASP A 495 -14.42 -10.43 -11.75
CA ASP A 495 -14.16 -9.77 -13.03
C ASP A 495 -15.16 -8.65 -13.31
N TYR A 496 -16.43 -8.82 -12.89
CA TYR A 496 -17.47 -7.79 -13.01
C TYR A 496 -17.07 -6.50 -12.28
N VAL A 497 -16.68 -6.62 -11.01
CA VAL A 497 -16.27 -5.48 -10.19
C VAL A 497 -14.98 -4.88 -10.70
N SER A 498 -13.99 -5.72 -11.03
CA SER A 498 -12.70 -5.28 -11.57
C SER A 498 -12.84 -4.38 -12.79
N LEU A 499 -13.76 -4.70 -13.71
CA LEU A 499 -14.03 -3.89 -14.89
C LEU A 499 -14.70 -2.54 -14.57
N GLN A 500 -15.45 -2.42 -13.46
CA GLN A 500 -16.31 -1.28 -13.18
C GLN A 500 -15.88 -0.41 -11.98
N ILE A 501 -14.99 -0.90 -11.12
CA ILE A 501 -14.63 -0.24 -9.85
C ILE A 501 -13.98 1.15 -10.03
N HIS A 502 -13.35 1.40 -11.18
CA HIS A 502 -12.84 2.72 -11.55
C HIS A 502 -13.93 3.82 -11.55
N ASN A 503 -15.19 3.47 -11.87
CA ASN A 503 -16.31 4.40 -11.81
C ASN A 503 -16.66 4.81 -10.36
N TRP A 504 -16.54 3.89 -9.41
CA TRP A 504 -16.73 4.21 -8.00
C TRP A 504 -15.56 5.05 -7.47
N ILE A 505 -14.33 4.74 -7.90
CA ILE A 505 -13.15 5.56 -7.60
C ILE A 505 -13.35 6.99 -8.10
N ASP A 506 -13.96 7.19 -9.28
CA ASP A 506 -14.27 8.52 -9.81
C ASP A 506 -15.24 9.32 -8.92
N LEU A 507 -16.21 8.65 -8.29
CA LEU A 507 -17.15 9.28 -7.35
C LEU A 507 -16.47 9.69 -6.04
N ILE A 508 -15.63 8.81 -5.49
CA ILE A 508 -15.08 8.99 -4.14
C ILE A 508 -13.77 9.78 -4.14
N PHE A 509 -12.86 9.50 -5.07
CA PHE A 509 -11.51 10.07 -5.12
C PHE A 509 -11.23 10.85 -6.41
N GLY A 510 -12.01 10.65 -7.47
CA GLY A 510 -11.74 11.19 -8.79
C GLY A 510 -12.56 12.42 -9.17
N TYR A 511 -12.76 12.61 -10.48
CA TYR A 511 -13.26 13.86 -11.03
C TYR A 511 -14.76 14.11 -10.76
N LYS A 512 -15.53 13.07 -10.39
CA LYS A 512 -16.96 13.16 -10.04
C LYS A 512 -17.20 13.45 -8.55
N GLN A 513 -16.16 13.74 -7.79
CA GLN A 513 -16.28 14.09 -6.36
C GLN A 513 -16.83 15.51 -6.13
N LYS A 514 -16.49 16.47 -7.01
CA LYS A 514 -16.91 17.88 -6.89
C LYS A 514 -17.14 18.56 -8.25
N GLY A 515 -17.73 19.74 -8.23
CA GLY A 515 -17.98 20.53 -9.44
C GLY A 515 -19.11 19.99 -10.33
N PRO A 516 -19.15 20.37 -11.63
CA PRO A 516 -20.23 20.00 -12.54
C PRO A 516 -20.42 18.49 -12.72
N ALA A 517 -19.31 17.74 -12.79
CA ALA A 517 -19.34 16.28 -12.91
C ALA A 517 -20.00 15.60 -11.71
N ALA A 518 -19.84 16.15 -10.49
CA ALA A 518 -20.52 15.65 -9.30
C ALA A 518 -22.04 15.91 -9.36
N MET A 519 -22.47 17.07 -9.89
CA MET A 519 -23.90 17.35 -10.06
C MET A 519 -24.54 16.40 -11.07
N GLU A 520 -23.88 16.13 -12.20
CA GLU A 520 -24.34 15.18 -13.21
C GLU A 520 -24.42 13.75 -12.66
N ALA A 521 -23.42 13.34 -11.87
CA ALA A 521 -23.38 12.03 -11.21
C ALA A 521 -24.25 11.94 -9.95
N ASN A 522 -24.95 13.01 -9.57
CA ASN A 522 -25.75 13.12 -8.34
C ASN A 522 -24.95 12.89 -7.06
N ASN A 523 -23.70 13.35 -6.99
CA ASN A 523 -22.73 13.02 -5.94
C ASN A 523 -22.29 14.26 -5.11
N VAL A 524 -23.24 15.12 -4.72
CA VAL A 524 -22.95 16.39 -4.02
C VAL A 524 -23.35 16.32 -2.55
N PHE A 525 -22.37 16.47 -1.66
CA PHE A 525 -22.54 16.42 -0.20
C PHE A 525 -22.61 17.82 0.41
N TYR A 526 -22.90 17.87 1.71
CA TYR A 526 -22.91 19.12 2.46
C TYR A 526 -21.55 19.84 2.38
N TYR A 527 -21.55 21.12 2.05
CA TYR A 527 -20.35 21.88 1.70
C TYR A 527 -19.24 21.86 2.76
N LEU A 528 -19.59 21.82 4.06
CA LEU A 528 -18.61 21.76 5.16
C LEU A 528 -17.81 20.45 5.23
N THR A 529 -18.23 19.43 4.50
CA THR A 529 -17.52 18.13 4.46
C THR A 529 -16.33 18.14 3.49
N TYR A 530 -16.23 19.16 2.61
CA TYR A 530 -15.17 19.29 1.62
C TYR A 530 -13.95 20.03 2.16
N GLU A 531 -12.78 19.62 1.69
CA GLU A 531 -11.51 20.31 1.99
C GLU A 531 -11.53 21.76 1.51
N GLY A 532 -11.02 22.67 2.36
CA GLY A 532 -10.91 24.09 2.05
C GLY A 532 -12.22 24.88 2.15
N ALA A 533 -13.33 24.24 2.52
CA ALA A 533 -14.61 24.93 2.71
C ALA A 533 -14.60 25.89 3.92
N VAL A 534 -13.84 25.54 4.97
CA VAL A 534 -13.68 26.35 6.17
C VAL A 534 -12.20 26.42 6.54
N ASP A 535 -11.69 27.64 6.67
CA ASP A 535 -10.41 27.89 7.32
C ASP A 535 -10.66 28.21 8.79
N LEU A 536 -10.51 27.19 9.65
CA LEU A 536 -10.69 27.32 11.09
C LEU A 536 -9.78 28.37 11.73
N ASP A 537 -8.62 28.67 11.13
CA ASP A 537 -7.65 29.64 11.66
C ASP A 537 -8.01 31.09 11.32
N SER A 538 -8.87 31.30 10.31
CA SER A 538 -9.45 32.60 10.01
C SER A 538 -10.58 33.02 10.98
N ILE A 539 -11.15 32.07 11.72
CA ILE A 539 -12.31 32.30 12.59
C ILE A 539 -11.87 32.89 13.93
N ILE A 540 -12.31 34.13 14.18
CA ILE A 540 -11.97 34.88 15.41
C ILE A 540 -12.89 34.46 16.58
N ASP A 541 -14.17 34.16 16.32
CA ASP A 541 -15.09 33.73 17.37
C ASP A 541 -14.81 32.30 17.81
N LYS A 542 -14.46 32.15 19.09
CA LYS A 542 -14.15 30.86 19.70
C LYS A 542 -15.34 29.92 19.77
N ASN A 543 -16.56 30.45 19.90
CA ASN A 543 -17.77 29.62 19.96
C ASN A 543 -18.10 29.04 18.58
N GLU A 544 -18.05 29.89 17.55
CA GLU A 544 -18.23 29.47 16.16
C GLU A 544 -17.19 28.43 15.76
N ARG A 545 -15.91 28.68 16.06
CA ARG A 545 -14.83 27.73 15.82
C ARG A 545 -15.08 26.37 16.49
N ALA A 546 -15.45 26.36 17.76
CA ALA A 546 -15.74 25.13 18.49
C ALA A 546 -16.93 24.35 17.90
N CYS A 547 -17.97 25.07 17.43
CA CYS A 547 -19.12 24.46 16.77
C CYS A 547 -18.72 23.74 15.47
N LEU A 548 -17.90 24.41 14.65
CA LEU A 548 -17.41 23.85 13.39
C LEU A 548 -16.45 22.66 13.61
N GLU A 549 -15.59 22.73 14.61
CA GLU A 549 -14.73 21.60 15.00
C GLU A 549 -15.56 20.37 15.40
N VAL A 550 -16.60 20.54 16.21
CA VAL A 550 -17.54 19.45 16.56
C VAL A 550 -18.24 18.91 15.32
N GLN A 551 -18.71 19.79 14.43
CA GLN A 551 -19.37 19.38 13.20
C GLN A 551 -18.44 18.53 12.31
N ILE A 552 -17.18 18.94 12.14
CA ILE A 552 -16.16 18.18 11.39
C ILE A 552 -15.90 16.81 12.05
N MET A 553 -15.90 16.75 13.38
CA MET A 553 -15.67 15.52 14.13
C MET A 553 -16.85 14.55 14.08
N GLU A 554 -18.09 15.03 13.97
CA GLU A 554 -19.28 14.16 14.02
C GLU A 554 -19.79 13.74 12.63
N PHE A 555 -19.73 14.63 11.64
CA PHE A 555 -20.43 14.47 10.36
C PHE A 555 -19.56 13.90 9.23
N GLY A 556 -18.32 13.52 9.51
CA GLY A 556 -17.40 12.88 8.57
C GLY A 556 -16.80 13.83 7.54
N GLN A 557 -15.75 13.37 6.86
CA GLN A 557 -14.98 14.20 5.92
C GLN A 557 -14.88 13.53 4.55
N ILE A 558 -15.04 14.32 3.49
CA ILE A 558 -14.82 13.88 2.11
C ILE A 558 -13.31 13.59 1.93
N PRO A 559 -12.93 12.44 1.30
CA PRO A 559 -11.52 12.14 1.07
C PRO A 559 -10.87 13.21 0.20
N LYS A 560 -9.55 13.36 0.27
CA LYS A 560 -8.84 14.26 -0.64
C LYS A 560 -9.06 13.81 -2.07
N GLN A 561 -9.38 14.75 -2.96
CA GLN A 561 -9.49 14.45 -4.39
C GLN A 561 -8.10 14.10 -4.93
N LEU A 562 -7.96 12.88 -5.47
CA LEU A 562 -6.71 12.38 -6.02
C LEU A 562 -6.61 12.64 -7.52
N PHE A 563 -7.73 12.50 -8.24
CA PHE A 563 -7.75 12.55 -9.69
C PHE A 563 -8.75 13.60 -10.21
N THR A 564 -8.35 14.31 -11.26
CA THR A 564 -9.18 15.32 -11.94
C THR A 564 -9.63 14.87 -13.33
N LYS A 565 -9.13 13.73 -13.79
CA LYS A 565 -9.53 13.03 -15.02
C LYS A 565 -10.21 11.70 -14.65
N PRO A 566 -10.96 11.09 -15.59
CA PRO A 566 -11.51 9.75 -15.40
C PRO A 566 -10.43 8.74 -15.01
N HIS A 567 -10.71 7.93 -13.99
CA HIS A 567 -9.80 6.91 -13.51
C HIS A 567 -9.60 5.80 -14.56
N PRO A 568 -8.36 5.32 -14.79
CA PRO A 568 -8.11 4.19 -15.68
C PRO A 568 -8.89 2.93 -15.28
N HIS A 569 -9.31 2.13 -16.25
CA HIS A 569 -9.97 0.85 -15.99
C HIS A 569 -8.94 -0.26 -15.75
N ARG A 570 -9.29 -1.26 -14.93
CA ARG A 570 -8.48 -2.47 -14.78
C ARG A 570 -8.58 -3.31 -16.05
N TYR A 571 -7.48 -3.92 -16.48
CA TYR A 571 -7.53 -4.88 -17.58
C TYR A 571 -8.22 -6.15 -17.07
N GLY A 572 -9.27 -6.60 -17.76
CA GLY A 572 -9.96 -7.84 -17.39
C GLY A 572 -9.00 -9.04 -17.44
N ASN A 573 -9.24 -10.06 -16.61
CA ASN A 573 -8.43 -11.28 -16.55
C ASN A 573 -8.29 -11.93 -17.93
N ARG A 574 -7.19 -11.65 -18.63
CA ARG A 574 -6.69 -12.55 -19.67
C ARG A 574 -5.96 -13.66 -18.94
N GLY A 575 -6.70 -14.72 -18.62
CA GLY A 575 -6.26 -15.97 -17.98
C GLY A 575 -4.78 -16.05 -17.63
N ILE A 576 -4.42 -15.51 -16.47
CA ILE A 576 -3.19 -15.86 -15.75
C ILE A 576 -3.60 -16.94 -14.74
N PRO A 577 -2.95 -18.11 -14.70
CA PRO A 577 -3.27 -19.13 -13.70
C PRO A 577 -3.06 -18.59 -12.29
N ARG A 578 -4.12 -18.62 -11.47
CA ARG A 578 -4.04 -18.38 -10.03
C ARG A 578 -3.14 -19.43 -9.38
N SER A 579 -1.98 -19.00 -8.90
CA SER A 579 -1.11 -19.69 -7.94
C SER A 579 -0.18 -18.58 -7.44
N LEU A 580 -0.16 -18.14 -6.17
CA LEU A 580 -0.36 -18.83 -4.91
C LEU A 580 -1.06 -17.91 -3.89
N SER A 581 -1.99 -18.48 -3.13
CA SER A 581 -2.25 -18.05 -1.75
C SER A 581 -2.16 -19.26 -0.82
N SER A 582 -1.36 -19.07 0.24
CA SER A 582 -1.31 -19.81 1.52
C SER A 582 -1.37 -21.34 1.52
N VAL A 583 -0.25 -21.98 1.90
CA VAL A 583 -0.30 -23.19 2.73
C VAL A 583 0.68 -23.05 3.89
N SER A 584 0.10 -22.90 5.08
CA SER A 584 0.71 -23.15 6.38
C SER A 584 1.21 -24.60 6.53
N ASP A 585 2.24 -24.78 7.33
CA ASP A 585 2.82 -26.05 7.78
C ASP A 585 1.81 -27.19 8.02
N SER A 586 2.04 -28.37 7.40
CA SER A 586 2.24 -29.66 8.10
C SER A 586 2.33 -30.89 7.17
N CYS A 587 3.39 -31.69 7.41
CA CYS A 587 3.51 -33.17 7.33
C CYS A 587 3.43 -33.97 5.99
N VAL A 588 4.62 -34.38 5.50
CA VAL A 588 5.13 -35.77 5.31
C VAL A 588 4.29 -36.85 4.56
N THR A 589 4.81 -37.22 3.37
CA THR A 589 4.87 -38.52 2.64
C THR A 589 3.64 -39.42 2.47
N GLN A 590 3.27 -39.71 1.21
CA GLN A 590 3.46 -41.01 0.51
C GLN A 590 2.63 -41.08 -0.80
N GLY A 591 3.24 -41.60 -1.87
CA GLY A 591 2.58 -42.58 -2.77
C GLY A 591 1.82 -42.11 -4.03
N SER A 592 2.54 -42.15 -5.16
CA SER A 592 2.17 -42.85 -6.42
C SER A 592 0.81 -42.63 -7.13
N GLU A 593 0.93 -42.15 -8.38
CA GLU A 593 0.37 -42.66 -9.66
C GLU A 593 -1.14 -42.95 -9.84
N ILE A 594 -1.53 -42.83 -11.13
CA ILE A 594 -2.77 -43.27 -11.82
C ILE A 594 -3.92 -42.23 -11.65
N ILE A 595 -4.51 -41.59 -12.68
CA ILE A 595 -5.11 -42.10 -13.92
C ILE A 595 -5.14 -40.99 -15.00
N ARG A 596 -4.60 -41.31 -16.19
CA ARG A 596 -4.95 -40.71 -17.48
C ARG A 596 -6.34 -41.24 -17.91
N GLN A 597 -7.22 -40.36 -18.39
CA GLN A 597 -7.97 -40.45 -19.68
C GLN A 597 -9.41 -39.90 -19.65
N LYS A 598 -9.70 -39.17 -20.75
CA LYS A 598 -11.00 -38.82 -21.39
C LYS A 598 -11.79 -37.71 -20.67
N SER A 599 -12.20 -36.64 -21.33
CA SER A 599 -12.86 -36.57 -22.65
C SER A 599 -12.51 -35.31 -23.44
N THR A 600 -12.42 -35.49 -24.75
CA THR A 600 -12.09 -34.56 -25.81
C THR A 600 -13.33 -33.84 -26.38
N ASP A 601 -13.04 -32.82 -27.20
CA ASP A 601 -13.81 -32.35 -28.36
C ASP A 601 -15.10 -31.54 -28.16
N VAL A 602 -14.97 -30.20 -28.12
CA VAL A 602 -15.62 -29.23 -29.04
C VAL A 602 -14.77 -27.94 -28.97
N PHE A 603 -14.54 -27.25 -30.09
CA PHE A 603 -13.80 -25.98 -30.28
C PHE A 603 -12.34 -26.04 -30.78
N GLU A 604 -11.97 -27.05 -31.57
CA GLU A 604 -10.63 -27.11 -32.19
C GLU A 604 -10.59 -26.83 -33.71
N GLU A 605 -11.64 -26.26 -34.31
CA GLU A 605 -11.69 -25.98 -35.76
C GLU A 605 -11.53 -24.49 -36.14
N ASP A 606 -11.87 -23.53 -35.28
CA ASP A 606 -11.79 -22.10 -35.65
C ASP A 606 -10.46 -21.42 -35.24
N ALA A 607 -9.67 -22.04 -34.36
CA ALA A 607 -8.34 -21.54 -33.98
C ALA A 607 -7.22 -21.94 -34.96
N LYS A 608 -7.48 -22.89 -35.88
CA LYS A 608 -6.46 -23.42 -36.81
C LYS A 608 -6.30 -22.64 -38.12
N LYS A 609 -7.09 -21.59 -38.36
CA LYS A 609 -7.03 -20.80 -39.62
C LYS A 609 -6.28 -19.47 -39.54
N ILE A 610 -5.79 -19.07 -38.36
CA ILE A 610 -5.00 -17.82 -38.20
C ILE A 610 -3.50 -18.12 -38.01
N THR A 611 -3.12 -19.37 -37.74
CA THR A 611 -1.73 -19.81 -37.52
C THR A 611 -1.03 -20.40 -38.75
N THR A 612 -1.48 -20.09 -39.97
CA THR A 612 -0.74 -20.46 -41.19
C THR A 612 0.33 -19.42 -41.51
N ARG A 613 1.45 -19.43 -40.78
CA ARG A 613 2.78 -18.95 -41.25
C ARG A 613 3.96 -19.17 -40.29
N LEU A 614 3.94 -20.19 -39.43
CA LEU A 614 5.15 -20.59 -38.67
C LEU A 614 5.86 -21.71 -39.43
N SER A 615 7.09 -21.39 -39.86
CA SER A 615 7.98 -22.25 -40.64
C SER A 615 8.36 -23.50 -39.87
N SER A 616 8.23 -24.64 -40.54
CA SER A 616 8.49 -25.95 -39.98
C SER A 616 10.00 -26.18 -39.81
N LEU A 617 10.40 -27.07 -38.91
CA LEU A 617 11.80 -27.51 -38.73
C LEU A 617 12.43 -27.99 -40.07
N GLU A 618 11.61 -28.47 -41.00
CA GLU A 618 12.01 -28.86 -42.35
C GLU A 618 12.49 -27.69 -43.22
N ASP A 619 11.95 -26.47 -43.02
CA ASP A 619 12.34 -25.27 -43.77
C ASP A 619 13.77 -24.84 -43.42
N PHE A 620 14.15 -24.94 -42.13
CA PHE A 620 15.53 -24.69 -41.66
C PHE A 620 16.52 -25.78 -42.10
N CYS A 621 16.04 -27.00 -42.27
CA CYS A 621 16.87 -28.08 -42.81
C CYS A 621 17.21 -27.89 -44.29
N LYS A 622 16.41 -27.09 -45.03
CA LYS A 622 16.61 -26.78 -46.46
C LYS A 622 17.15 -25.36 -46.70
N MET A 623 17.82 -24.76 -45.71
CA MET A 623 18.43 -23.44 -45.87
C MET A 623 19.53 -23.46 -46.94
N THR A 624 19.52 -22.43 -47.79
CA THR A 624 20.55 -22.20 -48.80
C THR A 624 21.12 -20.79 -48.67
N LEU A 625 22.42 -20.64 -48.95
CA LEU A 625 23.08 -19.34 -49.01
C LEU A 625 22.47 -18.56 -50.17
N ASN A 626 21.83 -17.44 -49.88
CA ASN A 626 21.28 -16.57 -50.92
C ASN A 626 22.37 -15.64 -51.46
N ARG A 627 23.01 -14.89 -50.57
CA ARG A 627 24.03 -13.89 -50.92
C ARG A 627 25.05 -13.71 -49.80
N GLN A 628 26.29 -13.42 -50.20
CA GLN A 628 27.40 -13.07 -49.32
C GLN A 628 27.87 -11.64 -49.63
N TYR A 629 28.05 -10.83 -48.59
CA TYR A 629 28.43 -9.43 -48.68
C TYR A 629 29.72 -9.16 -47.90
N SER A 630 30.77 -8.70 -48.57
CA SER A 630 32.03 -8.26 -47.93
C SER A 630 31.94 -6.77 -47.59
N LEU A 631 31.21 -6.43 -46.53
CA LEU A 631 30.93 -5.03 -46.18
C LEU A 631 32.07 -4.39 -45.38
N HIS A 632 32.71 -5.11 -44.46
CA HIS A 632 33.64 -4.50 -43.49
C HIS A 632 35.11 -4.85 -43.76
N LYS A 633 36.01 -4.08 -43.15
CA LYS A 633 37.46 -4.34 -43.23
C LYS A 633 37.97 -5.19 -42.06
N ASP A 634 37.16 -5.34 -41.03
CA ASP A 634 37.45 -6.10 -39.81
C ASP A 634 36.21 -6.94 -39.40
N VAL A 635 36.32 -7.65 -38.28
CA VAL A 635 35.28 -8.54 -37.73
C VAL A 635 33.94 -7.82 -37.63
N VAL A 636 32.88 -8.44 -38.16
CA VAL A 636 31.50 -7.96 -37.98
C VAL A 636 31.07 -8.35 -36.57
N THR A 637 30.57 -7.39 -35.78
CA THR A 637 30.24 -7.62 -34.36
C THR A 637 28.74 -7.84 -34.14
N ASP A 638 27.88 -7.16 -34.89
CA ASP A 638 26.44 -7.39 -34.88
C ASP A 638 25.80 -7.00 -36.22
N VAL A 639 24.67 -7.63 -36.53
CA VAL A 639 23.90 -7.45 -37.77
C VAL A 639 22.41 -7.47 -37.45
N LYS A 640 21.65 -6.53 -38.03
CA LYS A 640 20.18 -6.49 -37.96
C LYS A 640 19.59 -6.25 -39.35
N LEU A 641 18.43 -6.83 -39.63
CA LEU A 641 17.62 -6.43 -40.77
C LEU A 641 16.62 -5.38 -40.32
N SER A 642 16.32 -4.42 -41.20
CA SER A 642 15.18 -3.53 -40.99
C SER A 642 13.87 -4.34 -40.90
N PRO A 643 12.90 -3.90 -40.08
CA PRO A 643 11.56 -4.50 -40.00
C PRO A 643 10.85 -4.65 -41.36
N ASP A 644 11.12 -3.75 -42.31
CA ASP A 644 10.58 -3.82 -43.68
C ASP A 644 11.25 -4.89 -44.58
N GLY A 645 12.33 -5.52 -44.10
CA GLY A 645 13.09 -6.52 -44.82
C GLY A 645 13.97 -6.01 -45.95
N LYS A 646 14.16 -4.68 -46.08
CA LYS A 646 14.81 -4.06 -47.24
C LYS A 646 16.27 -3.73 -47.04
N CYS A 647 16.70 -3.43 -45.83
CA CYS A 647 18.05 -2.94 -45.52
C CYS A 647 18.74 -3.80 -44.45
N ILE A 648 20.00 -4.12 -44.69
CA ILE A 648 20.89 -4.75 -43.71
C ILE A 648 21.69 -3.64 -43.02
N PHE A 649 21.68 -3.66 -41.70
CA PHE A 649 22.56 -2.85 -40.86
C PHE A 649 23.63 -3.74 -40.24
N SER A 650 24.88 -3.35 -40.39
CA SER A 650 26.03 -4.08 -39.85
C SER A 650 26.98 -3.13 -39.14
N VAL A 651 27.49 -3.59 -37.99
CA VAL A 651 28.51 -2.91 -37.20
C VAL A 651 29.74 -3.81 -37.07
N SER A 652 30.91 -3.19 -36.93
CA SER A 652 32.19 -3.91 -36.96
C SER A 652 33.22 -3.26 -36.05
N ARG A 653 34.27 -4.02 -35.77
CA ARG A 653 35.49 -3.54 -35.11
C ARG A 653 36.23 -2.46 -35.91
N ASP A 654 35.90 -2.28 -37.20
CA ASP A 654 36.43 -1.19 -38.02
C ASP A 654 35.84 0.20 -37.72
N SER A 655 35.06 0.34 -36.62
CA SER A 655 34.37 1.57 -36.17
C SER A 655 33.24 2.07 -37.08
N LEU A 656 32.85 1.30 -38.10
CA LEU A 656 31.84 1.70 -39.08
C LEU A 656 30.48 1.05 -38.82
N LEU A 657 29.44 1.87 -38.91
CA LEU A 657 28.07 1.43 -39.18
C LEU A 657 27.85 1.46 -40.70
N LYS A 658 27.43 0.33 -41.27
CA LYS A 658 27.08 0.21 -42.68
C LYS A 658 25.62 -0.15 -42.86
N MET A 659 25.02 0.46 -43.89
CA MET A 659 23.64 0.19 -44.33
C MET A 659 23.68 -0.25 -45.78
N TYR A 660 23.16 -1.44 -46.06
CA TYR A 660 23.14 -2.05 -47.38
C TYR A 660 21.71 -2.33 -47.81
N SER A 661 21.30 -1.83 -48.98
CA SER A 661 19.95 -2.09 -49.52
C SER A 661 19.91 -3.38 -50.31
N LEU A 662 18.96 -4.26 -49.95
CA LEU A 662 18.67 -5.50 -50.67
C LEU A 662 17.87 -5.25 -51.95
N GLU A 663 17.11 -4.15 -52.04
CA GLU A 663 16.39 -3.79 -53.26
C GLU A 663 17.35 -3.23 -54.32
N GLU A 664 18.19 -2.25 -53.92
CA GLU A 664 19.09 -1.56 -54.83
C GLU A 664 20.44 -2.27 -55.00
N GLN A 665 20.74 -3.28 -54.16
CA GLN A 665 21.99 -4.04 -54.16
C GLN A 665 23.25 -3.17 -54.13
N ARG A 666 23.19 -2.11 -53.31
CA ARG A 666 24.32 -1.21 -53.08
C ARG A 666 24.39 -0.78 -51.62
N GLN A 667 25.59 -0.39 -51.20
CA GLN A 667 25.79 0.25 -49.91
C GLN A 667 25.19 1.67 -49.95
N LEU A 668 24.25 1.96 -49.05
CA LEU A 668 23.60 3.26 -48.94
C LEU A 668 24.34 4.20 -48.00
N ARG A 669 24.84 3.70 -46.85
CA ARG A 669 25.56 4.49 -45.86
C ARG A 669 26.82 3.79 -45.37
N SER A 670 27.84 4.58 -45.07
CA SER A 670 29.07 4.20 -44.36
C SER A 670 29.37 5.34 -43.39
N VAL A 671 29.22 5.10 -42.10
CA VAL A 671 29.39 6.17 -41.10
C VAL A 671 30.33 5.69 -40.01
N THR A 672 31.36 6.51 -39.74
CA THR A 672 32.22 6.35 -38.58
C THR A 672 31.55 7.06 -37.42
N MET A 673 31.21 6.31 -36.37
CA MET A 673 30.48 6.82 -35.21
C MET A 673 31.43 7.15 -34.05
N SER A 674 32.44 6.30 -33.83
CA SER A 674 33.41 6.43 -32.74
C SER A 674 34.84 6.17 -33.23
N CYS A 675 35.82 6.33 -32.33
CA CYS A 675 37.22 5.99 -32.58
C CYS A 675 37.59 4.56 -32.14
N MET A 676 36.62 3.79 -31.63
CA MET A 676 36.79 2.43 -31.13
C MET A 676 35.85 1.46 -31.87
N ALA A 677 35.98 0.16 -31.58
CA ALA A 677 35.11 -0.86 -32.15
C ALA A 677 33.64 -0.67 -31.71
N LEU A 678 32.71 -0.97 -32.62
CA LEU A 678 31.28 -1.01 -32.31
C LEU A 678 30.91 -2.42 -31.83
N SER A 679 30.12 -2.53 -30.77
CA SER A 679 29.82 -3.81 -30.11
C SER A 679 28.52 -4.45 -30.57
N SER A 680 27.43 -3.68 -30.61
CA SER A 680 26.08 -4.17 -30.92
C SER A 680 25.23 -3.09 -31.57
N CYS A 681 24.24 -3.49 -32.37
CA CYS A 681 23.32 -2.55 -33.01
C CYS A 681 21.86 -2.99 -32.91
N GLN A 682 20.95 -2.02 -32.83
CA GLN A 682 19.52 -2.29 -32.82
C GLN A 682 18.75 -1.26 -33.64
N VAL A 683 17.82 -1.76 -34.45
CA VAL A 683 16.93 -0.95 -35.27
C VAL A 683 15.66 -0.70 -34.47
N MET A 684 15.28 0.57 -34.31
CA MET A 684 14.01 0.92 -33.67
C MET A 684 12.82 0.50 -34.53
N PRO A 685 11.62 0.27 -33.95
CA PRO A 685 10.43 -0.13 -34.71
C PRO A 685 10.05 0.84 -35.83
N ASP A 686 10.39 2.12 -35.69
CA ASP A 686 10.16 3.15 -36.71
C ASP A 686 11.04 2.98 -37.96
N SER A 687 12.06 2.12 -37.92
CA SER A 687 13.10 1.93 -38.96
C SER A 687 13.87 3.21 -39.31
N LYS A 688 13.70 4.29 -38.56
CA LYS A 688 14.31 5.60 -38.80
C LYS A 688 15.53 5.84 -37.93
N THR A 689 15.57 5.22 -36.76
CA THR A 689 16.64 5.40 -35.78
C THR A 689 17.33 4.07 -35.48
N ILE A 690 18.66 4.12 -35.38
CA ILE A 690 19.52 2.98 -35.04
C ILE A 690 20.28 3.32 -33.78
N ILE A 691 20.27 2.40 -32.83
CA ILE A 691 21.02 2.48 -31.59
C ILE A 691 22.27 1.63 -31.76
N VAL A 692 23.44 2.19 -31.42
CA VAL A 692 24.73 1.53 -31.60
C VAL A 692 25.56 1.64 -30.33
N GLY A 693 25.97 0.51 -29.77
CA GLY A 693 26.91 0.43 -28.66
C GLY A 693 28.35 0.44 -29.16
N SER A 694 29.26 1.05 -28.39
CA SER A 694 30.66 1.21 -28.75
C SER A 694 31.59 0.96 -27.57
N TRP A 695 32.83 0.55 -27.85
CA TRP A 695 33.86 0.30 -26.85
C TRP A 695 34.54 1.58 -26.33
N ASP A 696 34.11 2.75 -26.78
CA ASP A 696 34.48 4.05 -26.20
C ASP A 696 33.54 4.48 -25.06
N ASN A 697 32.81 3.52 -24.49
CA ASN A 697 31.87 3.66 -23.39
C ASN A 697 30.52 4.34 -23.73
N ASN A 698 30.33 4.73 -24.99
CA ASN A 698 29.14 5.47 -25.43
C ASN A 698 28.14 4.57 -26.19
N VAL A 699 26.89 5.01 -26.18
CA VAL A 699 25.81 4.53 -27.04
C VAL A 699 25.36 5.68 -27.94
N TYR A 700 25.28 5.42 -29.24
CA TYR A 700 24.93 6.41 -30.25
C TYR A 700 23.55 6.17 -30.84
N PHE A 701 22.79 7.25 -31.02
CA PHE A 701 21.53 7.25 -31.73
C PHE A 701 21.73 7.87 -33.11
N TYR A 702 21.56 7.07 -34.17
CA TYR A 702 21.80 7.50 -35.54
C TYR A 702 20.49 7.54 -36.34
N SER A 703 20.20 8.68 -36.95
CA SER A 703 19.05 8.81 -37.85
C SER A 703 19.41 8.39 -39.26
N VAL A 704 18.69 7.41 -39.78
CA VAL A 704 18.78 6.94 -41.17
C VAL A 704 18.28 8.00 -42.14
N GLU A 705 17.19 8.69 -41.78
CA GLU A 705 16.55 9.72 -42.61
C GLU A 705 17.46 10.94 -42.80
N PHE A 706 18.01 11.48 -41.69
CA PHE A 706 18.86 12.66 -41.72
C PHE A 706 20.35 12.35 -41.97
N GLY A 707 20.75 11.08 -41.83
CA GLY A 707 22.13 10.65 -42.05
C GLY A 707 23.14 11.23 -41.05
N ARG A 708 22.72 11.44 -39.80
CA ARG A 708 23.54 12.05 -38.74
C ARG A 708 23.30 11.39 -37.39
N ILE A 709 24.26 11.55 -36.49
CA ILE A 709 24.10 11.24 -35.07
C ILE A 709 23.08 12.23 -34.49
N LEU A 710 21.99 11.71 -33.93
CA LEU A 710 20.99 12.49 -33.22
C LEU A 710 21.47 12.82 -31.82
N ASP A 711 21.99 11.83 -31.11
CA ASP A 711 22.45 11.96 -29.73
C ASP A 711 23.53 10.94 -29.37
N THR A 712 24.28 11.24 -28.30
CA THR A 712 25.34 10.40 -27.75
C THR A 712 25.14 10.27 -26.25
N LEU A 713 24.89 9.05 -25.81
CA LEU A 713 24.70 8.70 -24.41
C LEU A 713 25.98 8.09 -23.84
N HIS A 714 26.58 8.76 -22.86
CA HIS A 714 27.69 8.17 -22.10
C HIS A 714 27.13 7.13 -21.12
N ALA A 715 27.08 5.88 -21.57
CA ALA A 715 26.33 4.85 -20.87
C ALA A 715 27.14 4.25 -19.70
N HIS A 716 28.43 3.99 -19.90
CA HIS A 716 29.23 3.18 -18.98
C HIS A 716 30.63 3.76 -18.73
N ASP A 717 31.38 3.19 -17.79
CA ASP A 717 32.77 3.59 -17.51
C ASP A 717 33.80 2.68 -18.23
N ASP A 718 33.33 1.60 -18.84
CA ASP A 718 34.09 0.69 -19.71
C ASP A 718 33.25 0.30 -20.94
N ALA A 719 33.82 -0.54 -21.82
CA ALA A 719 33.24 -0.93 -23.10
C ALA A 719 31.83 -1.52 -22.99
N VAL A 720 30.89 -0.94 -23.74
CA VAL A 720 29.51 -1.45 -23.87
C VAL A 720 29.56 -2.80 -24.59
N SER A 721 29.08 -3.87 -23.96
CA SER A 721 29.14 -5.23 -24.48
C SER A 721 27.92 -5.61 -25.31
N SER A 722 26.72 -5.29 -24.84
CA SER A 722 25.48 -5.48 -25.60
C SER A 722 24.38 -4.47 -25.23
N ILE A 723 23.52 -4.18 -26.20
CA ILE A 723 22.36 -3.30 -26.05
C ILE A 723 21.07 -4.05 -26.36
N TYR A 724 19.99 -3.69 -25.67
CA TYR A 724 18.66 -4.18 -25.97
C TYR A 724 17.61 -3.06 -25.80
N TRP A 725 16.82 -2.82 -26.84
CA TRP A 725 15.73 -1.84 -26.89
C TRP A 725 14.38 -2.52 -26.99
N GLN A 726 13.44 -2.09 -26.17
CA GLN A 726 12.05 -2.49 -26.28
C GLN A 726 11.15 -1.36 -25.77
N THR A 727 10.07 -1.11 -26.51
CA THR A 727 9.13 0.00 -26.29
C THR A 727 9.85 1.34 -26.10
N ASN A 728 10.09 1.75 -24.85
CA ASN A 728 10.77 2.99 -24.44
C ASN A 728 11.93 2.75 -23.45
N THR A 729 12.33 1.50 -23.25
CA THR A 729 13.41 1.13 -22.32
C THR A 729 14.60 0.61 -23.11
N LEU A 730 15.77 1.22 -22.87
CA LEU A 730 17.05 0.74 -23.36
C LEU A 730 17.81 0.10 -22.20
N LEU A 731 18.22 -1.15 -22.39
CA LEU A 731 19.14 -1.84 -21.52
C LEU A 731 20.53 -1.79 -22.14
N THR A 732 21.52 -1.36 -21.36
CA THR A 732 22.93 -1.37 -21.78
C THR A 732 23.73 -2.21 -20.79
N SER A 733 24.57 -3.11 -21.31
CA SER A 733 25.46 -3.94 -20.49
C SER A 733 26.91 -3.61 -20.81
N SER A 734 27.81 -3.73 -19.83
CA SER A 734 29.20 -3.34 -19.98
C SER A 734 30.18 -4.24 -19.22
N TRP A 735 31.46 -4.13 -19.60
CA TRP A 735 32.58 -4.74 -18.91
C TRP A 735 32.92 -4.08 -17.57
N ASP A 736 32.32 -2.93 -17.26
CA ASP A 736 32.38 -2.29 -15.93
C ASP A 736 31.63 -3.09 -14.84
N SER A 737 31.08 -4.26 -15.18
CA SER A 737 30.30 -5.15 -14.31
C SER A 737 28.89 -4.64 -14.00
N THR A 738 28.38 -3.72 -14.81
CA THR A 738 27.04 -3.16 -14.63
C THR A 738 26.15 -3.38 -15.84
N VAL A 739 24.85 -3.49 -15.58
CA VAL A 739 23.79 -3.27 -16.57
C VAL A 739 23.00 -2.05 -16.16
N LYS A 740 22.85 -1.08 -17.05
CA LYS A 740 22.07 0.14 -16.80
C LYS A 740 20.77 0.13 -17.60
N ILE A 741 19.75 0.72 -16.99
CA ILE A 741 18.40 0.80 -17.49
C ILE A 741 18.11 2.26 -17.79
N TRP A 742 17.78 2.55 -19.05
CA TRP A 742 17.51 3.90 -19.51
C TRP A 742 16.06 3.99 -19.98
N GLU A 743 15.31 4.92 -19.40
CA GLU A 743 13.93 5.15 -19.80
C GLU A 743 13.83 6.42 -20.65
N PHE A 744 13.11 6.30 -21.77
CA PHE A 744 12.92 7.36 -22.73
C PHE A 744 11.48 7.89 -22.63
N SER A 745 11.34 9.11 -22.11
CA SER A 745 10.06 9.81 -22.08
C SER A 745 9.68 10.31 -23.49
N PRO A 746 8.39 10.32 -23.87
CA PRO A 746 7.98 10.89 -25.14
C PRO A 746 8.29 12.39 -25.17
N PRO A 747 8.91 12.91 -26.25
CA PRO A 747 9.30 14.31 -26.28
C PRO A 747 8.06 15.22 -26.33
N PRO A 748 8.09 16.39 -25.69
CA PRO A 748 6.99 17.36 -25.74
C PRO A 748 6.79 17.97 -27.15
N SER A 749 7.74 17.77 -28.07
CA SER A 749 7.63 18.22 -29.48
C SER A 749 8.36 17.26 -30.44
N PRO A 750 7.92 17.15 -31.71
CA PRO A 750 8.42 16.14 -32.66
C PRO A 750 9.87 16.32 -33.15
N ASN A 751 10.60 17.34 -32.69
CA ASN A 751 11.97 17.66 -33.13
C ASN A 751 13.00 17.72 -31.97
N THR A 752 12.62 17.36 -30.76
CA THR A 752 13.55 17.30 -29.61
C THR A 752 13.86 15.84 -29.31
N PHE A 753 15.14 15.46 -29.34
CA PHE A 753 15.56 14.12 -28.91
C PHE A 753 15.45 14.02 -27.39
N VAL A 754 15.03 12.85 -26.92
CA VAL A 754 14.64 12.55 -25.53
C VAL A 754 15.86 12.56 -24.62
N SER A 755 15.79 13.19 -23.44
CA SER A 755 16.78 12.98 -22.39
C SER A 755 16.59 11.58 -21.82
N ALA A 756 17.56 10.69 -22.05
CA ALA A 756 17.59 9.37 -21.42
C ALA A 756 17.95 9.54 -19.94
N GLU A 757 17.04 9.15 -19.04
CA GLU A 757 17.33 9.10 -17.61
C GLU A 757 17.73 7.68 -17.23
N ASN A 758 18.81 7.55 -16.47
CA ASN A 758 19.22 6.26 -15.90
C ASN A 758 18.30 5.95 -14.71
N THR A 759 17.38 5.00 -14.89
CA THR A 759 16.35 4.65 -13.89
C THR A 759 16.77 3.50 -12.97
N GLY A 760 17.86 2.79 -13.30
CA GLY A 760 18.33 1.68 -12.49
C GLY A 760 19.66 1.09 -12.96
N GLN A 761 20.36 0.46 -12.02
CA GLN A 761 21.65 -0.19 -12.25
C GLN A 761 21.68 -1.56 -11.57
N LEU A 762 22.11 -2.59 -12.32
CA LEU A 762 22.25 -3.96 -11.87
C LEU A 762 23.75 -4.31 -11.78
N ASP A 763 24.24 -4.49 -10.56
CA ASP A 763 25.65 -4.72 -10.28
C ASP A 763 26.01 -6.21 -10.28
N HIS A 764 27.14 -6.55 -10.90
CA HIS A 764 27.67 -7.90 -11.01
C HIS A 764 29.08 -7.98 -10.43
N ASP A 765 29.50 -9.19 -10.03
CA ASP A 765 30.86 -9.43 -9.53
C ASP A 765 31.93 -9.35 -10.63
N SER A 766 31.53 -9.50 -11.90
CA SER A 766 32.41 -9.51 -13.07
C SER A 766 31.72 -8.86 -14.28
N GLY A 767 32.53 -8.35 -15.21
CA GLY A 767 32.09 -7.73 -16.45
C GLY A 767 31.06 -8.56 -17.23
N VAL A 768 29.99 -7.90 -17.68
CA VAL A 768 28.85 -8.52 -18.36
C VAL A 768 29.19 -8.64 -19.85
N THR A 769 29.08 -9.85 -20.40
CA THR A 769 29.51 -10.17 -21.76
C THR A 769 28.35 -10.23 -22.74
N HIS A 770 27.17 -10.66 -22.28
CA HIS A 770 25.95 -10.70 -23.08
C HIS A 770 24.73 -10.50 -22.20
N MET A 771 23.66 -9.97 -22.80
CA MET A 771 22.39 -9.75 -22.14
C MET A 771 21.23 -10.11 -23.07
N THR A 772 20.18 -10.68 -22.49
CA THR A 772 18.89 -10.90 -23.13
C THR A 772 17.78 -10.59 -22.15
N THR A 773 16.58 -10.37 -22.66
CA THR A 773 15.38 -10.16 -21.84
C THR A 773 14.23 -10.99 -22.40
N ASP A 774 13.12 -11.02 -21.68
CA ASP A 774 11.87 -11.65 -22.06
C ASP A 774 10.99 -10.73 -22.92
N ALA A 775 9.92 -11.28 -23.49
CA ALA A 775 9.04 -10.53 -24.39
C ALA A 775 8.31 -9.35 -23.72
N ASP A 776 8.20 -9.31 -22.39
CA ASP A 776 7.58 -8.19 -21.67
C ASP A 776 8.60 -7.30 -20.93
N CYS A 777 9.91 -7.51 -21.12
CA CYS A 777 10.97 -6.83 -20.36
C CYS A 777 10.80 -6.89 -18.83
N SER A 778 10.26 -7.99 -18.29
CA SER A 778 10.15 -8.20 -16.85
C SER A 778 11.45 -8.76 -16.26
N PHE A 779 12.14 -9.61 -17.00
CA PHE A 779 13.38 -10.25 -16.55
C PHE A 779 14.55 -9.93 -17.47
N VAL A 780 15.69 -9.61 -16.87
CA VAL A 780 16.95 -9.43 -17.58
C VAL A 780 17.88 -10.57 -17.22
N ILE A 781 18.35 -11.27 -18.24
CA ILE A 781 19.28 -12.38 -18.09
C ILE A 781 20.63 -11.94 -18.64
N THR A 782 21.64 -12.07 -17.82
CA THR A 782 23.00 -11.61 -18.10
C THR A 782 23.96 -12.78 -18.00
N GLY A 783 24.97 -12.78 -18.86
CA GLY A 783 26.13 -13.66 -18.76
C GLY A 783 27.37 -12.86 -18.41
N THR A 784 28.16 -13.33 -17.46
CA THR A 784 29.40 -12.69 -17.04
C THR A 784 30.63 -13.36 -17.65
N LYS A 785 31.77 -12.66 -17.59
CA LYS A 785 33.08 -13.18 -17.99
C LYS A 785 33.56 -14.36 -17.13
N ASP A 786 33.09 -14.48 -15.90
CA ASP A 786 33.47 -15.56 -14.97
C ASP A 786 32.60 -16.82 -15.11
N GLY A 787 31.62 -16.83 -16.02
CA GLY A 787 30.77 -17.99 -16.26
C GLY A 787 29.48 -18.02 -15.46
N GLN A 788 29.11 -16.90 -14.83
CA GLN A 788 27.86 -16.78 -14.07
C GLN A 788 26.73 -16.28 -14.95
N ILE A 789 25.56 -16.90 -14.82
CA ILE A 789 24.32 -16.42 -15.42
C ILE A 789 23.46 -15.82 -14.31
N CYS A 790 23.15 -14.53 -14.41
CA CYS A 790 22.32 -13.84 -13.44
C CYS A 790 20.96 -13.52 -14.07
N VAL A 791 19.88 -13.84 -13.35
CA VAL A 791 18.51 -13.51 -13.70
C VAL A 791 18.04 -12.40 -12.76
N TRP A 792 17.74 -11.24 -13.33
CA TRP A 792 17.33 -10.04 -12.63
C TRP A 792 15.86 -9.75 -12.89
N ASP A 793 15.16 -9.30 -11.86
CA ASP A 793 13.83 -8.72 -11.99
C ASP A 793 14.00 -7.23 -12.32
N LEU A 794 13.55 -6.80 -13.50
CA LEU A 794 13.70 -5.42 -13.95
C LEU A 794 12.82 -4.44 -13.15
N ALA A 795 11.64 -4.88 -12.70
CA ALA A 795 10.69 -4.02 -12.02
C ALA A 795 11.16 -3.64 -10.61
N ASN A 796 11.77 -4.60 -9.92
CA ASN A 796 12.24 -4.43 -8.54
C ASN A 796 13.77 -4.27 -8.42
N GLN A 797 14.50 -4.39 -9.55
CA GLN A 797 15.95 -4.21 -9.65
C GLN A 797 16.79 -5.08 -8.70
N TYR A 798 16.35 -6.31 -8.41
CA TYR A 798 17.10 -7.26 -7.58
C TYR A 798 17.44 -8.55 -8.32
N LEU A 799 18.49 -9.22 -7.85
CA LEU A 799 18.95 -10.50 -8.36
C LEU A 799 18.00 -11.60 -7.91
N VAL A 800 17.27 -12.21 -8.83
CA VAL A 800 16.37 -13.33 -8.54
C VAL A 800 17.17 -14.62 -8.36
N ARG A 801 18.06 -14.90 -9.32
CA ARG A 801 18.87 -16.14 -9.33
C ARG A 801 20.23 -15.94 -9.96
N GLN A 802 21.19 -16.71 -9.48
CA GLN A 802 22.55 -16.77 -10.00
C GLN A 802 22.98 -18.22 -10.20
N HIS A 803 23.39 -18.55 -11.41
CA HIS A 803 23.78 -19.89 -11.84
C HIS A 803 25.27 -19.94 -12.16
N HIS A 804 26.00 -20.88 -11.54
CA HIS A 804 27.46 -21.05 -11.67
C HIS A 804 27.82 -22.27 -12.51
N HIS A 805 27.09 -22.49 -13.59
CA HIS A 805 27.16 -23.75 -14.34
C HIS A 805 28.33 -23.78 -15.34
N HIS A 806 28.72 -22.65 -15.92
CA HIS A 806 29.79 -22.61 -16.92
C HIS A 806 31.16 -22.33 -16.30
N VAL A 807 32.20 -22.91 -16.91
CA VAL A 807 33.59 -22.66 -16.53
C VAL A 807 34.24 -21.79 -17.61
N GLY A 808 34.23 -20.48 -17.41
CA GLY A 808 34.80 -19.50 -18.34
C GLY A 808 33.75 -18.57 -18.94
N LYS A 809 34.20 -17.70 -19.85
CA LYS A 809 33.38 -16.59 -20.35
C LYS A 809 32.12 -17.07 -21.07
N ILE A 810 30.97 -16.52 -20.67
CA ILE A 810 29.71 -16.72 -21.38
C ILE A 810 29.75 -15.94 -22.70
N ASN A 811 29.44 -16.63 -23.79
CA ASN A 811 29.40 -16.05 -25.13
C ASN A 811 27.99 -15.55 -25.48
N SER A 812 26.95 -16.33 -25.16
CA SER A 812 25.57 -15.99 -25.50
C SER A 812 24.61 -16.57 -24.46
N VAL A 813 23.55 -15.83 -24.15
CA VAL A 813 22.43 -16.28 -23.32
C VAL A 813 21.13 -15.95 -24.04
N LEU A 814 20.14 -16.82 -23.94
CA LEU A 814 18.86 -16.68 -24.63
C LEU A 814 17.73 -17.24 -23.78
N LEU A 815 16.61 -16.53 -23.71
CA LEU A 815 15.37 -17.04 -23.13
C LEU A 815 14.43 -17.52 -24.25
N SER A 816 13.77 -18.65 -24.04
CA SER A 816 12.71 -19.12 -24.94
C SER A 816 11.53 -18.13 -24.96
N PRO A 817 10.85 -17.92 -26.10
CA PRO A 817 9.69 -17.02 -26.19
C PRO A 817 8.58 -17.32 -25.16
N GLU A 818 8.33 -18.60 -24.87
CA GLU A 818 7.31 -19.06 -23.90
C GLU A 818 7.78 -19.01 -22.43
N ARG A 819 8.98 -18.47 -22.15
CA ARG A 819 9.61 -18.40 -20.81
C ARG A 819 9.81 -19.74 -20.07
N HIS A 820 9.80 -20.87 -20.77
CA HIS A 820 10.06 -22.16 -20.13
C HIS A 820 11.54 -22.52 -20.04
N GLN A 821 12.38 -22.05 -20.97
CA GLN A 821 13.75 -22.54 -21.10
C GLN A 821 14.75 -21.39 -21.20
N LEU A 822 15.80 -21.47 -20.38
CA LEU A 822 16.97 -20.61 -20.39
C LEU A 822 18.14 -21.35 -21.04
N LEU A 823 18.67 -20.81 -22.14
CA LEU A 823 19.76 -21.40 -22.89
C LEU A 823 21.02 -20.56 -22.73
N SER A 824 22.13 -21.25 -22.52
CA SER A 824 23.42 -20.61 -22.27
C SER A 824 24.55 -21.36 -22.96
N SER A 825 25.53 -20.60 -23.44
CA SER A 825 26.76 -21.11 -24.02
C SER A 825 27.98 -20.30 -23.58
N ALA A 826 29.08 -21.00 -23.35
CA ALA A 826 30.34 -20.41 -22.88
C ALA A 826 31.56 -20.97 -23.63
N GLU A 827 32.74 -20.53 -23.24
CA GLU A 827 34.03 -21.02 -23.76
C GLU A 827 34.31 -22.50 -23.43
N ASP A 828 33.57 -23.07 -22.48
CA ASP A 828 33.65 -24.48 -22.06
C ASP A 828 33.05 -25.48 -23.07
N GLN A 829 32.53 -25.00 -24.21
CA GLN A 829 31.97 -25.82 -25.30
C GLN A 829 30.69 -26.59 -24.96
N TYR A 830 30.04 -26.26 -23.85
CA TYR A 830 28.75 -26.83 -23.49
C TYR A 830 27.59 -25.92 -23.90
N LEU A 831 26.55 -26.53 -24.46
CA LEU A 831 25.22 -25.94 -24.55
C LEU A 831 24.41 -26.43 -23.35
N ARG A 832 24.00 -25.51 -22.47
CA ARG A 832 23.16 -25.82 -21.32
C ARG A 832 21.77 -25.25 -21.53
N VAL A 833 20.76 -26.08 -21.29
CA VAL A 833 19.35 -25.69 -21.29
C VAL A 833 18.81 -25.95 -19.89
N MET A 834 18.29 -24.90 -19.26
CA MET A 834 17.73 -24.93 -17.91
C MET A 834 16.25 -24.57 -17.97
N ASP A 835 15.47 -25.10 -17.05
CA ASP A 835 14.12 -24.62 -16.81
C ASP A 835 14.19 -23.23 -16.16
N PHE A 836 13.50 -22.26 -16.77
CA PHE A 836 13.55 -20.89 -16.28
C PHE A 836 12.85 -20.75 -14.93
N GLU A 837 11.76 -21.47 -14.65
CA GLU A 837 11.02 -21.32 -13.39
C GLU A 837 11.72 -21.98 -12.21
N THR A 838 12.25 -23.19 -12.38
CA THR A 838 12.90 -23.92 -11.28
C THR A 838 14.41 -23.72 -11.22
N GLY A 839 15.04 -23.27 -12.31
CA GLY A 839 16.50 -23.17 -12.41
C GLY A 839 17.21 -24.52 -12.52
N THR A 840 16.46 -25.60 -12.79
CA THR A 840 17.00 -26.95 -12.94
C THR A 840 17.59 -27.16 -14.33
N GLU A 841 18.69 -27.90 -14.44
CA GLU A 841 19.27 -28.24 -15.74
C GLU A 841 18.42 -29.30 -16.43
N ILE A 842 17.83 -28.97 -17.58
CA ILE A 842 17.04 -29.89 -18.41
C ILE A 842 18.00 -30.84 -19.14
N PHE A 843 18.99 -30.27 -19.84
CA PHE A 843 20.08 -31.05 -20.41
C PHE A 843 21.34 -30.21 -20.65
N VAL A 844 22.47 -30.93 -20.71
CA VAL A 844 23.78 -30.39 -21.08
C VAL A 844 24.29 -31.18 -22.28
N LYS A 845 24.73 -30.47 -23.32
CA LYS A 845 25.27 -31.07 -24.53
C LYS A 845 26.69 -30.57 -24.80
N ASP A 846 27.60 -31.51 -25.00
CA ASP A 846 28.94 -31.23 -25.53
C ASP A 846 28.85 -30.98 -27.04
N VAL A 847 29.17 -29.77 -27.47
CA VAL A 847 29.05 -29.31 -28.85
C VAL A 847 30.38 -29.43 -29.61
N LYS A 848 31.48 -29.81 -28.93
CA LYS A 848 32.86 -29.97 -29.46
C LYS A 848 33.47 -28.74 -30.14
N ASP A 849 32.69 -27.67 -30.33
CA ASP A 849 33.12 -26.38 -30.82
C ASP A 849 32.42 -25.27 -30.01
N GLN A 850 33.08 -24.13 -29.87
CA GLN A 850 32.57 -23.02 -29.06
C GLN A 850 31.42 -22.31 -29.79
N ILE A 851 30.25 -22.25 -29.16
CA ILE A 851 29.13 -21.44 -29.66
C ILE A 851 29.39 -19.97 -29.30
N LYS A 852 29.37 -19.09 -30.30
CA LYS A 852 29.57 -17.65 -30.15
C LYS A 852 28.27 -16.85 -30.09
N CYS A 853 27.23 -17.27 -30.81
CA CYS A 853 25.94 -16.59 -30.81
C CYS A 853 24.78 -17.57 -30.98
N MET A 854 23.61 -17.21 -30.43
CA MET A 854 22.41 -18.06 -30.44
C MET A 854 21.14 -17.26 -30.74
N LYS A 855 20.22 -17.84 -31.51
CA LYS A 855 18.85 -17.34 -31.74
C LYS A 855 17.86 -18.50 -31.86
N MET A 856 16.64 -18.32 -31.37
CA MET A 856 15.61 -19.35 -31.32
C MET A 856 14.34 -18.88 -32.02
N MET A 857 13.62 -19.83 -32.61
CA MET A 857 12.27 -19.62 -33.12
C MET A 857 11.43 -20.87 -32.89
N GLY A 858 10.39 -20.72 -32.07
CA GLY A 858 9.67 -21.88 -31.52
C GLY A 858 10.65 -22.83 -30.83
N ASN A 859 10.69 -24.09 -31.28
CA ASN A 859 11.51 -25.14 -30.69
C ASN A 859 12.85 -25.37 -31.43
N VAL A 860 13.14 -24.55 -32.45
CA VAL A 860 14.38 -24.63 -33.24
C VAL A 860 15.38 -23.60 -32.70
N LEU A 861 16.57 -24.08 -32.32
CA LEU A 861 17.70 -23.23 -31.94
C LEU A 861 18.73 -23.19 -33.07
N LEU A 862 19.15 -21.97 -33.42
CA LEU A 862 20.22 -21.69 -34.35
C LEU A 862 21.44 -21.20 -33.58
N THR A 863 22.58 -21.82 -33.81
CA THR A 863 23.85 -21.48 -33.15
C THR A 863 24.95 -21.24 -34.16
N GLY A 864 25.73 -20.18 -33.96
CA GLY A 864 26.94 -19.89 -34.73
C GLY A 864 28.18 -20.30 -33.95
N THR A 865 29.09 -21.05 -34.58
CA THR A 865 30.28 -21.61 -33.90
C THR A 865 31.57 -20.86 -34.23
N GLN A 866 32.61 -21.14 -33.47
CA GLN A 866 33.97 -20.61 -33.66
C GLN A 866 34.62 -21.13 -34.95
N SER A 867 34.27 -22.33 -35.42
CA SER A 867 34.77 -22.86 -36.70
C SER A 867 34.20 -22.19 -37.95
N GLY A 868 33.14 -21.38 -37.81
CA GLY A 868 32.41 -20.78 -38.94
C GLY A 868 31.16 -21.55 -39.38
N ASN A 869 30.74 -22.55 -38.61
CA ASN A 869 29.54 -23.34 -38.91
C ASN A 869 28.28 -22.72 -38.30
N LEU A 870 27.16 -22.90 -39.02
CA LEU A 870 25.82 -22.70 -38.50
C LEU A 870 25.19 -24.05 -38.18
N GLN A 871 24.77 -24.22 -36.94
CA GLN A 871 24.16 -25.44 -36.45
C GLN A 871 22.68 -25.20 -36.14
N VAL A 872 21.84 -26.14 -36.56
CA VAL A 872 20.39 -26.16 -36.33
C VAL A 872 20.07 -27.28 -35.36
N TRP A 873 19.50 -26.92 -34.22
CA TRP A 873 19.18 -27.81 -33.11
C TRP A 873 17.68 -27.94 -32.91
N ASP A 874 17.24 -29.17 -32.66
CA ASP A 874 15.91 -29.50 -32.14
C ASP A 874 16.03 -29.58 -30.62
N ILE A 875 15.44 -28.60 -29.91
CA ILE A 875 15.57 -28.49 -28.46
C ILE A 875 14.76 -29.56 -27.73
N ASP A 876 13.58 -29.93 -28.22
CA ASP A 876 12.75 -30.96 -27.61
C ASP A 876 13.44 -32.33 -27.62
N LYS A 877 14.19 -32.61 -28.69
CA LYS A 877 14.95 -33.86 -28.83
C LYS A 877 16.38 -33.76 -28.34
N ALA A 878 16.85 -32.58 -27.95
CA ALA A 878 18.24 -32.28 -27.59
C ALA A 878 19.27 -32.81 -28.63
N GLN A 879 18.96 -32.64 -29.91
CA GLN A 879 19.74 -33.19 -31.03
C GLN A 879 20.11 -32.13 -32.06
N LEU A 880 21.35 -32.23 -32.55
CA LEU A 880 21.82 -31.48 -33.70
C LEU A 880 21.17 -32.08 -34.96
N VAL A 881 20.39 -31.28 -35.66
CA VAL A 881 19.66 -31.71 -36.86
C VAL A 881 20.53 -31.52 -38.09
N LYS A 882 21.19 -30.36 -38.21
CA LYS A 882 21.99 -30.01 -39.38
C LYS A 882 23.14 -29.08 -39.01
N GLU A 883 24.27 -29.29 -39.67
CA GLU A 883 25.42 -28.40 -39.66
C GLU A 883 25.65 -27.87 -41.08
N ILE A 884 25.82 -26.56 -41.20
CA ILE A 884 25.98 -25.82 -42.45
C ILE A 884 27.30 -25.07 -42.37
N ASP A 885 28.22 -25.35 -43.28
CA ASP A 885 29.45 -24.57 -43.45
C ASP A 885 29.08 -23.21 -44.05
N ALA A 886 29.21 -22.16 -43.23
CA ALA A 886 28.64 -20.85 -43.52
C ALA A 886 29.69 -19.77 -43.77
N HIS A 887 30.77 -19.79 -42.99
CA HIS A 887 31.81 -18.78 -42.97
C HIS A 887 33.19 -19.42 -42.83
N ARG A 888 34.25 -18.70 -43.23
CA ARG A 888 35.63 -19.22 -43.12
C ARG A 888 36.23 -19.06 -41.72
N ASP A 889 35.57 -18.29 -40.87
CA ASP A 889 35.99 -17.92 -39.52
C ASP A 889 34.74 -17.76 -38.63
N ALA A 890 34.95 -17.59 -37.33
CA ALA A 890 33.91 -17.60 -36.30
C ALA A 890 32.66 -16.77 -36.64
N VAL A 891 31.47 -17.36 -36.46
CA VAL A 891 30.19 -16.66 -36.61
C VAL A 891 29.91 -15.86 -35.33
N THR A 892 30.10 -14.55 -35.39
CA THR A 892 30.05 -13.65 -34.24
C THR A 892 28.64 -13.21 -33.87
N CYS A 893 27.73 -13.10 -34.84
CA CYS A 893 26.37 -12.63 -34.60
C CYS A 893 25.36 -13.29 -35.54
N LEU A 894 24.13 -13.45 -35.03
CA LEU A 894 22.99 -13.99 -35.76
C LEU A 894 21.74 -13.11 -35.55
N HIS A 895 21.00 -12.91 -36.63
CA HIS A 895 19.69 -12.28 -36.60
C HIS A 895 18.68 -13.08 -37.40
N LEU A 896 17.53 -13.31 -36.80
CA LEU A 896 16.46 -14.13 -37.34
C LEU A 896 15.18 -13.29 -37.44
N ILE A 897 14.41 -13.54 -38.49
CA ILE A 897 13.16 -12.85 -38.80
C ILE A 897 12.05 -13.88 -38.88
N GLU A 898 10.83 -13.51 -38.49
CA GLU A 898 9.63 -14.36 -38.48
C GLU A 898 9.35 -15.09 -39.81
N THR A 899 9.87 -14.57 -40.93
CA THR A 899 9.78 -15.21 -42.26
C THR A 899 10.74 -16.40 -42.46
N GLY A 900 11.55 -16.76 -41.46
CA GLY A 900 12.58 -17.81 -41.54
C GLY A 900 13.88 -17.37 -42.22
N THR A 901 14.03 -16.09 -42.55
CA THR A 901 15.27 -15.54 -43.13
C THR A 901 16.32 -15.32 -42.04
N ILE A 902 17.55 -15.76 -42.27
CA ILE A 902 18.67 -15.63 -41.31
C ILE A 902 19.75 -14.71 -41.88
N LEU A 903 20.27 -13.82 -41.06
CA LEU A 903 21.50 -13.07 -41.29
C LEU A 903 22.58 -13.56 -40.34
N SER A 904 23.75 -13.85 -40.89
CA SER A 904 24.95 -14.18 -40.10
C SER A 904 26.07 -13.19 -40.41
N GLY A 905 26.76 -12.75 -39.37
CA GLY A 905 28.00 -11.99 -39.46
C GLY A 905 29.16 -12.80 -38.89
N SER A 906 30.35 -12.64 -39.47
CA SER A 906 31.53 -13.42 -39.10
C SER A 906 32.79 -12.57 -38.94
N ALA A 907 33.76 -13.15 -38.24
CA ALA A 907 35.14 -12.70 -38.18
C ALA A 907 35.84 -12.69 -39.57
N ASP A 908 35.31 -13.43 -40.55
CA ASP A 908 35.78 -13.41 -41.94
C ASP A 908 35.44 -12.10 -42.69
N ARG A 909 34.82 -11.14 -42.00
CA ARG A 909 34.46 -9.78 -42.48
C ARG A 909 33.26 -9.77 -43.42
N THR A 910 32.56 -10.89 -43.55
CA THR A 910 31.41 -11.04 -44.43
C THR A 910 30.11 -11.15 -43.66
N VAL A 911 29.03 -10.73 -44.32
CA VAL A 911 27.64 -10.89 -43.89
C VAL A 911 26.93 -11.79 -44.89
N CYS A 912 26.36 -12.89 -44.43
CA CYS A 912 25.65 -13.85 -45.27
C CYS A 912 24.14 -13.79 -45.02
N LEU A 913 23.36 -13.79 -46.09
CA LEU A 913 21.90 -13.86 -46.07
C LEU A 913 21.48 -15.26 -46.49
N TRP A 914 20.73 -15.93 -45.62
CA TRP A 914 20.24 -17.29 -45.81
C TRP A 914 18.72 -17.27 -45.93
N LYS A 915 18.19 -18.02 -46.89
CA LYS A 915 16.74 -18.21 -47.05
C LYS A 915 16.39 -19.70 -47.04
N PRO A 916 15.22 -20.06 -46.50
CA PRO A 916 14.70 -21.41 -46.67
C PRO A 916 14.43 -21.63 -48.16
N ALA A 917 14.80 -22.81 -48.68
CA ALA A 917 14.53 -23.13 -50.07
C ALA A 917 13.01 -23.14 -50.29
N SER A 918 12.51 -22.26 -51.17
CA SER A 918 11.13 -22.31 -51.62
C SER A 918 10.89 -23.63 -52.35
N THR A 919 9.95 -24.45 -51.88
CA THR A 919 9.35 -25.51 -52.69
C THR A 919 8.53 -24.93 -53.82
#